data_AF-A0A6A6QW50-F1
#
_entry.id   AF-A0A6A6QW50-F1
#
_cell.length_a   1.000
_cell.length_b   1.000
_cell.length_c   1.000
_cell.angle_alpha   90.00
_cell.angle_beta   90.00
_cell.angle_gamma   90.00
#
_symmetry.space_group_name_H-M   'P 1'
#
loop_
_entity.id
_entity.type
_entity.pdbx_description
1 polymer ?
#
loop_
_entity_poly.entity_id
_entity_poly.type
_entity_poly.pdbx_seq_one_letter_code
_entity_poly.pdbx_strand_id
1 'polypeptide(L)'
;MFPSQVLHHIFPVTNPESGLHESLDESKKNSPYKHWAKYNAFYGLFVPTVISTLLLAADSWHWYISGHAYNFIILHRASVGFTVQLLSALFGLIQVTAICRLINYATRLRFNESVVTLDVLRAWMDMSTPRIDWDLPLRLFFPVLIVASFGVIPSALWAGAITPILTTDATAATLQLPSYSNVSLIKEYQSEIQQAGPSLRTTQGYFTYNVGTQLIGDILSSGASATTIDKSVRQHSKLDNTQFSYLGRSYGVGGSVGLGDEDIRAMSLATEYTYQESGYLPEVSCIYNSSSDFLIWKDVDQWMWVAGGYLPDTIDEDSVMESIEYNNYVGHYSDAIVAIGVSHSPLSERRYLAIASGKDYGFLNLTQCSFEFTPTLFNISVNLPNRTIAVTPGPRIPDFNPDRNITRTVVRQFSLLSNDLTNLYVSLLGNSLNSSIAAYNMSESASKATVTEASATLAGLTNSITAMTDDMLSAYAAAQIMVGKFSESQTANVKRNALRFGQPAYVYAVFGVNFVVLLAVAAESVRTRAWMSLGNFDYLDPRALIVAASRGGTRVAEAVDGMGAETLFKKKKAKRMWLFSDRDEGIGDVPVRLAANDGDKFGISPSALPMPPSLAPRFPANPKAPPTGTIHQDVNNPQPSGFARPSSSSPPASQPSSKRLSSPQTQNQNHIRTASMLLLGLTGSIATGKSTVSALLSKPPYSLPIIDADLLARKVVEPGTPGYAAIVRHFLPTTPDLLLPEPAHARPLNRPALGRRVFGTTDDRVRDRKVLNGIVHPAVRREMYKQMVWAYLRGSWAVVLDVPLLFESGWERYCGNILVVGVRDPGVQIQRLRDRDAHLSEEDARNRVLSQGDVAEKAARVMRRGKGAGAVVWNDKGREDLERDVARVMEEVRRGSPAWWSTLLWVCPPLAAAVGVVSWWRMRKVQLQWEEEKKREKAKL
;
A
#
# COMPACT_ATOMS: atom_id res chain seq x y z
N MET A 1 -18.51 17.58 14.05
CA MET A 1 -19.02 18.63 14.94
C MET A 1 -18.19 19.87 14.65
N PHE A 2 -18.63 20.69 13.69
CA PHE A 2 -17.96 21.93 13.28
C PHE A 2 -18.95 23.09 13.47
N PRO A 3 -18.50 24.26 13.97
CA PRO A 3 -19.38 25.32 14.41
C PRO A 3 -19.92 26.12 13.22
N SER A 4 -21.24 26.32 13.22
CA SER A 4 -22.04 27.01 12.19
C SER A 4 -21.88 28.54 12.15
N GLN A 5 -20.83 29.11 12.75
CA GLN A 5 -20.76 30.56 13.01
C GLN A 5 -19.99 31.39 11.98
N VAL A 6 -19.33 30.79 10.98
CA VAL A 6 -18.55 31.56 9.99
C VAL A 6 -19.39 32.02 8.78
N LEU A 7 -20.60 31.47 8.58
CA LEU A 7 -21.46 31.84 7.44
C LEU A 7 -22.19 33.19 7.58
N HIS A 8 -22.14 33.85 8.74
CA HIS A 8 -22.95 35.04 9.00
C HIS A 8 -22.28 36.38 8.64
N HIS A 9 -20.99 36.40 8.30
CA HIS A 9 -20.23 37.66 8.14
C HIS A 9 -20.02 38.15 6.69
N ILE A 10 -20.47 37.41 5.67
CA ILE A 10 -20.18 37.77 4.26
C ILE A 10 -21.42 38.33 3.51
N PHE A 11 -22.63 38.19 4.07
CA PHE A 11 -23.85 38.81 3.51
C PHE A 11 -24.70 39.41 4.64
N PRO A 12 -24.95 40.73 4.68
CA PRO A 12 -25.80 41.32 5.70
C PRO A 12 -27.26 40.95 5.42
N VAL A 13 -27.85 40.15 6.31
CA VAL A 13 -29.31 39.96 6.37
C VAL A 13 -29.86 41.08 7.25
N THR A 14 -30.52 42.05 6.64
CA THR A 14 -31.28 43.07 7.34
C THR A 14 -32.51 42.43 8.01
N ASN A 15 -32.57 42.45 9.34
CA ASN A 15 -33.77 42.18 10.13
C ASN A 15 -34.85 43.25 9.87
N PRO A 16 -36.12 42.90 9.61
CA PRO A 16 -37.21 43.86 9.66
C PRO A 16 -38.06 43.61 10.91
N GLU A 17 -37.60 44.09 12.07
CA GLU A 17 -38.46 44.30 13.25
C GLU A 17 -38.26 45.72 13.78
N SER A 18 -38.70 46.70 13.00
CA SER A 18 -39.00 48.05 13.48
C SER A 18 -39.72 48.81 12.37
N GLY A 19 -41.03 49.03 12.50
CA GLY A 19 -41.80 49.82 11.52
C GLY A 19 -43.28 49.49 11.47
N LEU A 20 -43.94 49.37 12.63
CA LEU A 20 -45.37 49.64 12.70
C LEU A 20 -45.52 51.17 12.69
N HIS A 21 -46.30 51.69 11.73
CA HIS A 21 -46.56 53.09 11.39
C HIS A 21 -45.72 53.69 10.26
N GLU A 22 -46.05 53.34 9.00
CA GLU A 22 -46.12 54.36 7.93
C GLU A 22 -47.02 53.91 6.76
N SER A 23 -48.17 54.59 6.70
CA SER A 23 -49.04 54.90 5.55
C SER A 23 -48.82 54.19 4.18
N LEU A 24 -49.75 53.28 3.87
CA LEU A 24 -50.74 53.30 2.76
C LEU A 24 -50.57 54.13 1.46
N ASP A 25 -49.37 54.56 1.00
CA ASP A 25 -49.31 55.40 -0.22
C ASP A 25 -48.10 55.20 -1.18
N GLU A 26 -47.55 53.99 -1.29
CA GLU A 26 -46.49 53.67 -2.28
C GLU A 26 -46.87 52.56 -3.29
N SER A 27 -48.08 52.60 -3.85
CA SER A 27 -48.49 51.61 -4.88
C SER A 27 -48.01 51.94 -6.31
N LYS A 28 -47.19 52.97 -6.53
CA LYS A 28 -46.73 53.36 -7.89
C LYS A 28 -45.30 53.91 -7.91
N LYS A 29 -44.30 53.04 -7.81
CA LYS A 29 -42.95 53.30 -8.36
C LYS A 29 -42.27 52.00 -8.74
N ASN A 30 -42.34 51.67 -10.03
CA ASN A 30 -41.54 50.62 -10.67
C ASN A 30 -40.06 50.94 -10.50
N SER A 31 -39.36 50.22 -9.62
CA SER A 31 -37.89 50.26 -9.54
C SER A 31 -37.28 49.37 -10.64
N PRO A 32 -36.44 49.90 -11.54
CA PRO A 32 -35.83 49.16 -12.64
C PRO A 32 -34.72 48.17 -12.20
N TYR A 33 -34.39 48.10 -10.90
CA TYR A 33 -33.31 47.25 -10.39
C TYR A 33 -33.69 45.77 -10.17
N LYS A 34 -34.95 45.38 -10.41
CA LYS A 34 -35.43 44.01 -10.12
C LYS A 34 -35.07 42.96 -11.17
N HIS A 35 -34.62 43.36 -12.37
CA HIS A 35 -34.33 42.41 -13.45
C HIS A 35 -32.95 41.75 -13.33
N TRP A 36 -31.91 42.46 -12.89
CA TRP A 36 -30.54 41.93 -12.81
C TRP A 36 -30.33 40.89 -11.70
N ALA A 37 -30.99 41.04 -10.55
CA ALA A 37 -30.84 40.11 -9.42
C ALA A 37 -31.44 38.70 -9.68
N LYS A 38 -32.39 38.58 -10.62
CA LYS A 38 -33.12 37.33 -10.91
C LYS A 38 -32.28 36.31 -11.71
N TYR A 39 -31.28 36.76 -12.48
CA TYR A 39 -30.48 35.91 -13.39
C TYR A 39 -29.03 35.64 -12.92
N ASN A 40 -28.62 36.17 -11.76
CA ASN A 40 -27.22 36.21 -11.31
C ASN A 40 -26.52 34.86 -11.02
N ALA A 41 -27.25 33.78 -10.75
CA ALA A 41 -26.60 32.54 -10.31
C ALA A 41 -25.94 31.72 -11.43
N PHE A 42 -26.40 31.83 -12.68
CA PHE A 42 -25.81 31.07 -13.78
C PHE A 42 -24.52 31.68 -14.31
N TYR A 43 -24.32 33.01 -14.15
CA TYR A 43 -23.04 33.65 -14.43
C TYR A 43 -21.89 33.11 -13.55
N GLY A 44 -22.22 32.61 -12.36
CA GLY A 44 -21.26 31.93 -11.49
C GLY A 44 -20.63 30.69 -12.13
N LEU A 45 -21.32 30.01 -13.06
CA LEU A 45 -20.80 28.82 -13.76
C LEU A 45 -19.67 29.15 -14.74
N PHE A 46 -19.47 30.42 -15.11
CA PHE A 46 -18.38 30.82 -16.00
C PHE A 46 -17.00 30.47 -15.42
N VAL A 47 -16.78 30.73 -14.13
CA VAL A 47 -15.48 30.47 -13.50
C VAL A 47 -15.17 28.96 -13.41
N PRO A 48 -16.05 28.09 -12.88
CA PRO A 48 -15.84 26.65 -12.89
C PRO A 48 -15.66 26.07 -14.30
N THR A 49 -16.36 26.61 -15.31
CA THR A 49 -16.29 26.08 -16.68
C THR A 49 -14.96 26.43 -17.33
N VAL A 50 -14.51 27.68 -17.23
CA VAL A 50 -13.18 28.11 -17.70
C VAL A 50 -12.05 27.35 -17.01
N ILE A 51 -12.14 27.14 -15.69
CA ILE A 51 -11.11 26.38 -14.97
C ILE A 51 -11.12 24.90 -15.41
N SER A 52 -12.29 24.30 -15.60
CA SER A 52 -12.36 22.90 -16.05
C SER A 52 -11.85 22.71 -17.48
N THR A 53 -12.09 23.66 -18.38
CA THR A 53 -11.55 23.61 -19.76
C THR A 53 -10.04 23.80 -19.75
N LEU A 54 -9.51 24.71 -18.92
CA LEU A 54 -8.07 24.91 -18.75
C LEU A 54 -7.38 23.66 -18.17
N LEU A 55 -7.99 23.00 -17.18
CA LEU A 55 -7.45 21.74 -16.63
C LEU A 55 -7.43 20.62 -17.67
N LEU A 56 -8.49 20.52 -18.48
CA LEU A 56 -8.54 19.56 -19.58
C LEU A 56 -7.48 19.85 -20.65
N ALA A 57 -7.31 21.11 -21.02
CA ALA A 57 -6.27 21.53 -21.96
C ALA A 57 -4.87 21.25 -21.41
N ALA A 58 -4.62 21.55 -20.13
CA ALA A 58 -3.36 21.28 -19.45
C ALA A 58 -3.02 19.78 -19.41
N ASP A 59 -4.01 18.91 -19.18
CA ASP A 59 -3.81 17.46 -19.28
C ASP A 59 -3.50 17.03 -20.72
N SER A 60 -4.25 17.53 -21.69
CA SER A 60 -4.08 17.18 -23.11
C SER A 60 -2.74 17.60 -23.71
N TRP A 61 -2.15 18.69 -23.19
CA TRP A 61 -0.85 19.21 -23.63
C TRP A 61 0.31 18.73 -22.76
N HIS A 62 0.07 17.78 -21.83
CA HIS A 62 1.09 17.28 -20.90
C HIS A 62 1.83 18.42 -20.19
N TRP A 63 1.09 19.41 -19.70
CA TRP A 63 1.70 20.57 -19.06
C TRP A 63 2.21 20.20 -17.66
N TYR A 64 3.54 20.15 -17.52
CA TYR A 64 4.22 19.86 -16.27
C TYR A 64 4.84 21.11 -15.66
N ILE A 65 4.78 21.22 -14.33
CA ILE A 65 5.40 22.30 -13.57
C ILE A 65 6.64 21.76 -12.87
N SER A 66 7.80 22.33 -13.19
CA SER A 66 9.09 22.00 -12.58
C SER A 66 9.76 23.26 -12.01
N GLY A 67 10.89 23.10 -11.32
CA GLY A 67 11.70 24.21 -10.80
C GLY A 67 11.14 24.88 -9.54
N HIS A 68 11.14 26.22 -9.50
CA HIS A 68 10.77 26.98 -8.28
C HIS A 68 9.34 26.72 -7.80
N ALA A 69 8.39 26.58 -8.72
CA ALA A 69 7.00 26.30 -8.38
C ALA A 69 6.82 24.91 -7.76
N TYR A 70 7.60 23.91 -8.22
CA TYR A 70 7.64 22.58 -7.60
C TYR A 70 8.14 22.66 -6.15
N ASN A 71 9.27 23.34 -5.92
CA ASN A 71 9.84 23.49 -4.58
C ASN A 71 8.89 24.25 -3.64
N PHE A 72 8.20 25.29 -4.13
CA PHE A 72 7.22 26.04 -3.35
C PHE A 72 6.06 25.15 -2.88
N ILE A 73 5.49 24.34 -3.79
CA ILE A 73 4.35 23.47 -3.49
C ILE A 73 4.73 22.36 -2.52
N ILE A 74 5.93 21.79 -2.64
CA ILE A 74 6.41 20.76 -1.71
C ILE A 74 6.68 21.34 -0.32
N LEU A 75 7.32 22.52 -0.24
CA LEU A 75 7.63 23.16 1.03
C LEU A 75 6.34 23.56 1.78
N HIS A 76 5.31 24.01 1.07
CA HIS A 76 4.04 24.49 1.65
C HIS A 76 2.86 23.54 1.39
N ARG A 77 3.10 22.22 1.37
CA ARG A 77 2.09 21.22 1.00
C ARG A 77 0.78 21.32 1.80
N ALA A 78 0.86 21.65 3.08
CA ALA A 78 -0.32 21.82 3.95
C ALA A 78 -1.17 23.03 3.54
N SER A 79 -0.54 24.18 3.31
CA SER A 79 -1.21 25.41 2.89
C SER A 79 -1.84 25.26 1.50
N VAL A 80 -1.12 24.64 0.55
CA VAL A 80 -1.65 24.34 -0.79
C VAL A 80 -2.85 23.40 -0.68
N GLY A 81 -2.77 22.35 0.13
CA GLY A 81 -3.89 21.43 0.37
C GLY A 81 -5.13 22.13 0.92
N PHE A 82 -4.95 23.06 1.88
CA PHE A 82 -6.05 23.86 2.42
C PHE A 82 -6.68 24.77 1.35
N THR A 83 -5.87 25.47 0.57
CA THR A 83 -6.35 26.32 -0.53
C THR A 83 -7.13 25.53 -1.58
N VAL A 84 -6.63 24.34 -1.95
CA VAL A 84 -7.35 23.44 -2.88
C VAL A 84 -8.72 23.08 -2.31
N GLN A 85 -8.81 22.67 -1.05
CA GLN A 85 -10.09 22.32 -0.41
C GLN A 85 -11.07 23.51 -0.40
N LEU A 86 -10.58 24.72 -0.11
CA LEU A 86 -11.40 25.93 -0.10
C LEU A 86 -11.97 26.24 -1.49
N LEU A 87 -11.12 26.20 -2.53
CA LEU A 87 -11.54 26.43 -3.92
C LEU A 87 -12.51 25.36 -4.41
N SER A 88 -12.25 24.08 -4.09
CA SER A 88 -13.12 22.98 -4.47
C SER A 88 -14.49 23.04 -3.80
N ALA A 89 -14.56 23.46 -2.53
CA ALA A 89 -15.83 23.70 -1.85
C ALA A 89 -16.61 24.86 -2.50
N LEU A 90 -15.92 25.94 -2.89
CA LEU A 90 -16.52 27.09 -3.56
C LEU A 90 -17.09 26.72 -4.94
N PHE A 91 -16.33 26.00 -5.79
CA PHE A 91 -16.83 25.57 -7.10
C PHE A 91 -17.96 24.55 -6.98
N GLY A 92 -17.87 23.63 -6.03
CA GLY A 92 -18.97 22.72 -5.72
C GLY A 92 -20.25 23.45 -5.32
N LEU A 93 -20.13 24.46 -4.44
CA LEU A 93 -21.27 25.29 -4.03
C LEU A 93 -21.92 26.04 -5.20
N ILE A 94 -21.12 26.61 -6.10
CA ILE A 94 -21.61 27.28 -7.31
C ILE A 94 -22.39 26.30 -8.21
N GLN A 95 -21.88 25.09 -8.41
CA GLN A 95 -22.58 24.07 -9.21
C GLN A 95 -23.88 23.61 -8.56
N VAL A 96 -23.87 23.34 -7.26
CA VAL A 96 -25.06 22.91 -6.51
C VAL A 96 -26.13 24.00 -6.54
N THR A 97 -25.76 25.26 -6.31
CA THR A 97 -26.71 26.38 -6.36
C THR A 97 -27.32 26.58 -7.75
N ALA A 98 -26.55 26.35 -8.82
CA ALA A 98 -27.08 26.38 -10.18
C ALA A 98 -28.07 25.23 -10.44
N ILE A 99 -27.75 24.00 -10.02
CA ILE A 99 -28.64 22.83 -10.15
C ILE A 99 -29.94 23.05 -9.36
N CYS A 100 -29.84 23.48 -8.10
CA CYS A 100 -30.98 23.75 -7.24
C CYS A 100 -31.92 24.83 -7.84
N ARG A 101 -31.36 25.87 -8.46
CA ARG A 101 -32.17 26.87 -9.18
C ARG A 101 -32.81 26.32 -10.45
N LEU A 102 -32.12 25.46 -11.19
CA LEU A 102 -32.68 24.80 -12.37
C LEU A 102 -33.88 23.91 -11.97
N ILE A 103 -33.76 23.15 -10.87
CA ILE A 103 -34.87 22.37 -10.29
C ILE A 103 -36.03 23.28 -9.89
N ASN A 104 -35.75 24.41 -9.23
CA ASN A 104 -36.77 25.40 -8.85
C ASN A 104 -37.52 25.96 -10.09
N TYR A 105 -36.81 26.29 -11.16
CA TYR A 105 -37.45 26.79 -12.38
C TYR A 105 -38.27 25.71 -13.10
N ALA A 106 -37.76 24.49 -13.20
CA ALA A 106 -38.49 23.37 -13.79
C ALA A 106 -39.78 23.02 -13.00
N THR A 107 -39.71 23.09 -11.67
CA THR A 107 -40.87 22.81 -10.79
C THR A 107 -41.94 23.89 -10.85
N ARG A 108 -41.57 25.18 -10.97
CA ARG A 108 -42.54 26.27 -11.16
C ARG A 108 -43.40 26.09 -12.40
N LEU A 109 -42.80 25.65 -13.52
CA LEU A 109 -43.54 25.38 -14.75
C LEU A 109 -44.51 24.21 -14.55
N ARG A 110 -44.06 23.13 -13.90
CA ARG A 110 -44.88 21.94 -13.66
C ARG A 110 -46.08 22.22 -12.73
N PHE A 111 -45.88 23.00 -11.68
CA PHE A 111 -46.93 23.31 -10.71
C PHE A 111 -48.01 24.25 -11.25
N ASN A 112 -47.76 24.95 -12.35
CA ASN A 112 -48.80 25.75 -13.01
C ASN A 112 -49.83 24.88 -13.75
N GLU A 113 -49.47 23.65 -14.11
CA GLU A 113 -50.30 22.73 -14.91
C GLU A 113 -50.90 21.57 -14.10
N SER A 114 -50.42 21.32 -12.88
CA SER A 114 -50.77 20.13 -12.09
C SER A 114 -51.20 20.44 -10.64
N VAL A 115 -52.14 19.64 -10.11
CA VAL A 115 -52.59 19.68 -8.71
C VAL A 115 -51.66 18.81 -7.88
N VAL A 116 -51.17 19.31 -6.74
CA VAL A 116 -50.10 18.67 -5.96
C VAL A 116 -50.45 18.67 -4.48
N THR A 117 -50.04 17.64 -3.74
CA THR A 117 -50.24 17.54 -2.28
C THR A 117 -49.16 18.29 -1.50
N LEU A 118 -49.45 18.62 -0.24
CA LEU A 118 -48.53 19.38 0.62
C LEU A 118 -47.18 18.67 0.84
N ASP A 119 -47.19 17.34 1.00
CA ASP A 119 -45.97 16.54 1.17
C ASP A 119 -45.09 16.57 -0.09
N VAL A 120 -45.70 16.58 -1.27
CA VAL A 120 -44.97 16.68 -2.53
C VAL A 120 -44.38 18.08 -2.69
N LEU A 121 -45.12 19.13 -2.32
CA LEU A 121 -44.60 20.50 -2.33
C LEU A 121 -43.40 20.67 -1.36
N ARG A 122 -43.50 20.11 -0.15
CA ARG A 122 -42.42 20.09 0.85
C ARG A 122 -41.18 19.35 0.32
N ALA A 123 -41.37 18.17 -0.30
CA ALA A 123 -40.28 17.42 -0.90
C ALA A 123 -39.54 18.20 -2.02
N TRP A 124 -40.26 18.94 -2.87
CA TRP A 124 -39.63 19.78 -3.91
C TRP A 124 -38.95 21.04 -3.34
N MET A 125 -39.46 21.59 -2.23
CA MET A 125 -38.81 22.68 -1.48
C MET A 125 -37.48 22.22 -0.87
N ASP A 126 -37.45 21.03 -0.28
CA ASP A 126 -36.23 20.46 0.32
C ASP A 126 -35.20 20.03 -0.73
N MET A 127 -35.66 19.67 -1.93
CA MET A 127 -34.79 19.35 -3.07
C MET A 127 -34.18 20.59 -3.73
N SER A 128 -34.89 21.73 -3.70
CA SER A 128 -34.43 23.01 -4.27
C SER A 128 -33.66 23.89 -3.28
N THR A 129 -33.82 23.66 -1.99
CA THR A 129 -32.95 24.20 -0.93
C THR A 129 -32.35 23.01 -0.20
N PRO A 130 -31.20 22.47 -0.62
CA PRO A 130 -30.72 21.12 -0.29
C PRO A 130 -30.66 20.89 1.23
N ARG A 131 -31.79 20.48 1.79
CA ARG A 131 -32.08 20.33 3.22
C ARG A 131 -32.73 18.97 3.39
N ILE A 132 -32.44 18.34 4.52
CA ILE A 132 -33.00 17.02 4.84
C ILE A 132 -34.09 17.25 5.88
N ASP A 133 -35.32 16.99 5.48
CA ASP A 133 -36.47 17.00 6.37
C ASP A 133 -36.84 15.56 6.76
N TRP A 134 -36.85 15.30 8.06
CA TRP A 134 -37.09 13.96 8.62
C TRP A 134 -38.59 13.65 8.78
N ASP A 135 -39.46 14.65 8.60
CA ASP A 135 -40.91 14.50 8.73
C ASP A 135 -41.58 14.00 7.43
N LEU A 136 -40.83 13.85 6.34
CA LEU A 136 -41.36 13.39 5.04
C LEU A 136 -41.69 11.88 5.05
N PRO A 137 -42.76 11.45 4.35
CA PRO A 137 -43.06 10.03 4.19
C PRO A 137 -41.91 9.33 3.43
N LEU A 138 -41.61 8.08 3.79
CA LEU A 138 -40.44 7.33 3.29
C LEU A 138 -40.29 7.36 1.76
N ARG A 139 -41.41 7.33 1.01
CA ARG A 139 -41.45 7.41 -0.45
C ARG A 139 -40.85 8.71 -1.04
N LEU A 140 -40.94 9.83 -0.33
CA LEU A 140 -40.42 11.14 -0.74
C LEU A 140 -39.10 11.48 -0.04
N PHE A 141 -38.87 10.92 1.15
CA PHE A 141 -37.64 11.09 1.91
C PHE A 141 -36.39 10.57 1.17
N PHE A 142 -36.42 9.32 0.65
CA PHE A 142 -35.24 8.74 0.00
C PHE A 142 -34.79 9.54 -1.24
N PRO A 143 -35.67 9.99 -2.16
CA PRO A 143 -35.28 10.87 -3.25
C PRO A 143 -34.64 12.19 -2.80
N VAL A 144 -35.18 12.85 -1.76
CA VAL A 144 -34.62 14.10 -1.22
C VAL A 144 -33.24 13.87 -0.59
N LEU A 145 -33.09 12.79 0.20
CA LEU A 145 -31.82 12.38 0.77
C LEU A 145 -30.76 12.12 -0.30
N ILE A 146 -31.14 11.45 -1.38
CA ILE A 146 -30.27 11.19 -2.53
C ILE A 146 -29.80 12.52 -3.12
N VAL A 147 -30.72 13.41 -3.54
CA VAL A 147 -30.34 14.70 -4.16
C VAL A 147 -29.48 15.57 -3.23
N ALA A 148 -29.83 15.64 -1.94
CA ALA A 148 -29.05 16.37 -0.94
C ALA A 148 -27.63 15.79 -0.78
N SER A 149 -27.49 14.47 -0.81
CA SER A 149 -26.19 13.78 -0.73
C SER A 149 -25.36 13.97 -2.00
N PHE A 150 -26.00 13.94 -3.18
CA PHE A 150 -25.36 14.22 -4.46
C PHE A 150 -24.82 15.65 -4.54
N GLY A 151 -25.35 16.60 -3.76
CA GLY A 151 -24.83 17.96 -3.64
C GLY A 151 -23.40 18.06 -3.08
N VAL A 152 -22.90 17.03 -2.38
CA VAL A 152 -21.53 17.04 -1.84
C VAL A 152 -20.49 16.59 -2.87
N ILE A 153 -20.90 15.76 -3.84
CA ILE A 153 -20.02 15.12 -4.83
C ILE A 153 -19.23 16.12 -5.70
N PRO A 154 -19.82 17.22 -6.22
CA PRO A 154 -19.09 18.13 -7.08
C PRO A 154 -17.88 18.77 -6.38
N SER A 155 -17.99 19.07 -5.07
CA SER A 155 -16.85 19.58 -4.29
C SER A 155 -15.70 18.58 -4.19
N ALA A 156 -16.00 17.29 -4.03
CA ALA A 156 -15.00 16.22 -3.98
C ALA A 156 -14.34 15.99 -5.35
N LEU A 157 -15.13 16.07 -6.44
CA LEU A 157 -14.61 15.96 -7.80
C LEU A 157 -13.62 17.10 -8.11
N TRP A 158 -13.97 18.33 -7.72
CA TRP A 158 -13.08 19.48 -7.85
C TRP A 158 -11.80 19.35 -7.03
N ALA A 159 -11.86 18.76 -5.83
CA ALA A 159 -10.67 18.51 -5.04
C ALA A 159 -9.71 17.55 -5.77
N GLY A 160 -10.23 16.46 -6.34
CA GLY A 160 -9.44 15.52 -7.14
C GLY A 160 -8.87 16.12 -8.43
N ALA A 161 -9.56 17.09 -9.04
CA ALA A 161 -9.14 17.73 -10.30
C ALA A 161 -8.11 18.86 -10.11
N ILE A 162 -8.08 19.54 -8.96
CA ILE A 162 -7.16 20.67 -8.72
C ILE A 162 -5.92 20.22 -7.92
N THR A 163 -5.99 19.10 -7.19
CA THR A 163 -4.87 18.67 -6.32
C THR A 163 -3.59 18.44 -7.14
N PRO A 164 -2.45 19.07 -6.78
CA PRO A 164 -1.17 18.82 -7.44
C PRO A 164 -0.64 17.42 -7.07
N ILE A 165 -0.22 16.68 -8.08
CA ILE A 165 0.26 15.30 -7.97
C ILE A 165 1.70 15.25 -8.47
N LEU A 166 2.53 14.51 -7.75
CA LEU A 166 3.92 14.26 -8.13
C LEU A 166 3.96 13.32 -9.32
N THR A 167 4.64 13.75 -10.39
CA THR A 167 4.88 12.97 -11.60
C THR A 167 6.33 13.18 -12.05
N THR A 168 6.78 12.43 -13.04
CA THR A 168 8.08 12.62 -13.67
C THR A 168 7.90 13.17 -15.07
N ASP A 169 8.68 14.19 -15.41
CA ASP A 169 8.83 14.73 -16.76
C ASP A 169 10.12 14.19 -17.39
N ALA A 170 10.11 13.94 -18.70
CA ALA A 170 11.22 13.35 -19.43
C ALA A 170 11.81 14.37 -20.41
N THR A 171 13.09 14.68 -20.26
CA THR A 171 13.79 15.64 -21.12
C THR A 171 15.10 15.06 -21.65
N ALA A 172 15.38 15.32 -22.92
CA ALA A 172 16.64 14.97 -23.53
C ALA A 172 17.77 15.88 -23.01
N ALA A 173 18.91 15.28 -22.70
CA ALA A 173 20.16 15.97 -22.34
C ALA A 173 21.34 15.34 -23.07
N THR A 174 22.43 16.07 -23.21
CA THR A 174 23.68 15.57 -23.81
C THR A 174 24.55 14.91 -22.73
N LEU A 175 25.16 13.78 -23.09
CA LEU A 175 26.07 13.01 -22.24
C LEU A 175 27.33 12.67 -23.04
N GLN A 176 28.52 12.80 -22.43
CA GLN A 176 29.78 12.41 -23.05
C GLN A 176 30.09 10.94 -22.73
N LEU A 177 30.20 10.11 -23.77
CA LEU A 177 30.52 8.68 -23.69
C LEU A 177 31.94 8.40 -24.19
N PRO A 178 32.59 7.30 -23.78
CA PRO A 178 33.92 6.96 -24.27
C PRO A 178 33.88 6.61 -25.76
N SER A 179 34.78 7.19 -26.55
CA SER A 179 34.93 6.82 -27.96
C SER A 179 36.03 5.77 -28.12
N TYR A 180 35.73 4.71 -28.88
CA TYR A 180 36.67 3.64 -29.23
C TYR A 180 37.20 3.74 -30.66
N SER A 181 36.97 4.88 -31.34
CA SER A 181 37.54 5.15 -32.67
C SER A 181 39.07 5.24 -32.65
N ASN A 182 39.64 5.68 -31.52
CA ASN A 182 41.09 5.71 -31.28
C ASN A 182 41.43 4.86 -30.05
N VAL A 183 42.13 3.77 -30.28
CA VAL A 183 42.50 2.78 -29.25
C VAL A 183 44.01 2.74 -29.02
N SER A 184 44.75 3.74 -29.53
CA SER A 184 46.22 3.76 -29.53
C SER A 184 46.87 3.71 -28.15
N LEU A 185 46.17 4.19 -27.11
CA LEU A 185 46.66 4.21 -25.73
C LEU A 185 46.40 2.92 -24.95
N ILE A 186 45.52 2.04 -25.45
CA ILE A 186 45.28 0.72 -24.83
C ILE A 186 46.29 -0.24 -25.44
N LYS A 187 47.30 -0.62 -24.66
CA LYS A 187 48.39 -1.51 -25.08
C LYS A 187 48.55 -2.64 -24.10
N GLU A 188 49.07 -3.76 -24.60
CA GLU A 188 49.19 -5.00 -23.86
C GLU A 188 50.27 -4.90 -22.78
N TYR A 189 51.44 -4.35 -23.14
CA TYR A 189 52.58 -4.22 -22.24
C TYR A 189 52.80 -2.77 -21.80
N GLN A 190 53.23 -2.62 -20.56
CA GLN A 190 53.58 -1.31 -20.01
C GLN A 190 54.71 -0.63 -20.76
N SER A 191 55.66 -1.39 -21.31
CA SER A 191 56.82 -0.90 -22.06
C SER A 191 56.47 -0.31 -23.43
N GLU A 192 55.32 -0.69 -24.00
CA GLU A 192 54.77 -0.08 -25.21
C GLU A 192 54.15 1.29 -24.93
N ILE A 193 53.86 1.54 -23.66
CA ILE A 193 53.43 2.80 -23.12
C ILE A 193 54.65 3.42 -22.40
N GLN A 194 54.72 4.73 -22.19
CA GLN A 194 55.81 5.31 -21.40
C GLN A 194 55.92 4.59 -20.02
N GLN A 195 57.08 4.59 -19.34
CA GLN A 195 57.39 3.75 -18.15
C GLN A 195 56.31 3.58 -17.05
N ALA A 196 55.32 4.48 -16.92
CA ALA A 196 54.19 4.37 -15.99
C ALA A 196 52.79 4.36 -16.65
N GLY A 197 52.70 4.56 -17.96
CA GLY A 197 51.47 4.80 -18.70
C GLY A 197 50.88 6.21 -18.50
N PRO A 198 50.12 6.76 -19.47
CA PRO A 198 49.39 8.00 -19.27
C PRO A 198 48.32 7.77 -18.22
N SER A 199 48.40 8.57 -17.16
CA SER A 199 47.51 8.53 -16.01
C SER A 199 47.15 9.95 -15.57
N LEU A 200 46.00 10.09 -14.92
CA LEU A 200 45.48 11.34 -14.43
C LEU A 200 44.87 11.15 -13.05
N ARG A 201 45.33 11.93 -12.07
CA ARG A 201 44.74 12.00 -10.73
C ARG A 201 43.91 13.28 -10.59
N THR A 202 42.64 13.13 -10.25
CA THR A 202 41.70 14.23 -10.03
C THR A 202 40.97 14.05 -8.69
N THR A 203 40.09 15.00 -8.34
CA THR A 203 39.16 14.85 -7.20
C THR A 203 38.15 13.72 -7.42
N GLN A 204 37.85 13.41 -8.69
CA GLN A 204 36.91 12.36 -9.10
C GLN A 204 37.53 10.96 -9.10
N GLY A 205 38.85 10.81 -8.95
CA GLY A 205 39.52 9.51 -8.91
C GLY A 205 40.89 9.50 -9.58
N TYR A 206 41.46 8.30 -9.70
CA TYR A 206 42.69 8.04 -10.41
C TYR A 206 42.39 7.21 -11.66
N PHE A 207 42.75 7.74 -12.82
CA PHE A 207 42.47 7.15 -14.13
C PHE A 207 43.77 6.81 -14.83
N THR A 208 43.84 5.66 -15.48
CA THR A 208 45.10 5.14 -16.05
C THR A 208 44.82 4.14 -17.16
N TYR A 209 45.68 4.11 -18.18
CA TYR A 209 45.68 3.06 -19.20
C TYR A 209 46.46 1.81 -18.77
N ASN A 210 47.15 1.85 -17.62
CA ASN A 210 47.81 0.69 -17.03
C ASN A 210 46.95 0.13 -15.87
N VAL A 211 45.75 -0.33 -16.22
CA VAL A 211 44.70 -0.71 -15.26
C VAL A 211 45.15 -1.84 -14.34
N GLY A 212 45.74 -2.90 -14.89
CA GLY A 212 46.09 -4.10 -14.12
C GLY A 212 47.06 -3.84 -12.99
N THR A 213 48.05 -2.95 -13.17
CA THR A 213 49.09 -2.73 -12.14
C THR A 213 48.85 -1.52 -11.26
N GLN A 214 48.11 -0.53 -11.76
CA GLN A 214 47.89 0.70 -11.02
C GLN A 214 46.57 0.70 -10.23
N LEU A 215 45.62 -0.17 -10.58
CA LEU A 215 44.33 -0.36 -9.86
C LEU A 215 44.23 -1.75 -9.20
N ILE A 216 45.37 -2.37 -8.90
CA ILE A 216 45.49 -3.70 -8.29
C ILE A 216 44.52 -3.90 -7.11
N GLY A 217 44.54 -2.96 -6.15
CA GLY A 217 43.78 -3.10 -4.91
C GLY A 217 42.28 -3.18 -5.16
N ASP A 218 41.77 -2.33 -6.05
CA ASP A 218 40.35 -2.30 -6.37
C ASP A 218 39.91 -3.51 -7.20
N ILE A 219 40.75 -3.94 -8.16
CA ILE A 219 40.51 -5.13 -8.98
C ILE A 219 40.51 -6.40 -8.11
N LEU A 220 41.45 -6.52 -7.17
CA LEU A 220 41.49 -7.65 -6.22
C LEU A 220 40.29 -7.65 -5.28
N SER A 221 39.88 -6.47 -4.79
CA SER A 221 38.67 -6.34 -3.97
C SER A 221 37.42 -6.74 -4.77
N SER A 222 37.37 -6.38 -6.05
CA SER A 222 36.28 -6.79 -6.95
C SER A 222 36.22 -8.31 -7.13
N GLY A 223 37.37 -8.94 -7.42
CA GLY A 223 37.49 -10.39 -7.54
C GLY A 223 37.04 -11.12 -6.26
N ALA A 224 37.49 -10.66 -5.09
CA ALA A 224 37.16 -11.27 -3.81
C ALA A 224 35.67 -11.14 -3.44
N SER A 225 35.02 -10.05 -3.86
CA SER A 225 33.59 -9.75 -3.60
C SER A 225 32.68 -10.09 -4.78
N ALA A 226 33.15 -10.88 -5.75
CA ALA A 226 32.38 -11.23 -6.93
C ALA A 226 31.12 -12.05 -6.61
N THR A 227 31.23 -12.95 -5.62
CA THR A 227 30.12 -13.80 -5.19
C THR A 227 29.51 -13.31 -3.87
N THR A 228 28.19 -13.16 -3.82
CA THR A 228 27.45 -12.80 -2.61
C THR A 228 26.99 -14.03 -1.83
N ILE A 229 27.13 -14.02 -0.50
CA ILE A 229 26.73 -15.13 0.37
C ILE A 229 25.20 -15.36 0.34
N ASP A 230 24.41 -14.28 0.29
CA ASP A 230 22.94 -14.33 0.38
C ASP A 230 22.23 -14.57 -0.97
N LYS A 231 22.99 -14.84 -2.05
CA LYS A 231 22.49 -14.88 -3.45
C LYS A 231 21.77 -13.61 -3.90
N SER A 232 21.98 -12.49 -3.20
CA SER A 232 21.48 -11.17 -3.59
C SER A 232 22.20 -10.66 -4.84
N VAL A 233 21.61 -9.69 -5.54
CA VAL A 233 22.31 -9.03 -6.65
C VAL A 233 23.58 -8.35 -6.11
N ARG A 234 24.72 -8.63 -6.74
CA ARG A 234 26.02 -8.04 -6.39
C ARG A 234 25.94 -6.51 -6.47
N GLN A 235 26.27 -5.81 -5.40
CA GLN A 235 26.42 -4.36 -5.41
C GLN A 235 27.89 -4.01 -5.16
N HIS A 236 28.51 -3.26 -6.06
CA HIS A 236 29.92 -2.89 -5.96
C HIS A 236 30.13 -1.45 -6.42
N SER A 237 31.11 -0.76 -5.84
CA SER A 237 31.41 0.63 -6.18
C SER A 237 32.11 0.70 -7.54
N LYS A 238 31.83 1.76 -8.30
CA LYS A 238 32.60 2.10 -9.49
C LYS A 238 34.06 2.38 -9.11
N LEU A 239 35.00 2.08 -10.01
CA LEU A 239 36.46 2.26 -9.81
C LEU A 239 36.91 3.72 -9.88
N ASP A 240 36.15 4.62 -9.24
CA ASP A 240 36.46 6.04 -9.12
C ASP A 240 35.88 6.60 -7.80
N ASN A 241 36.09 7.90 -7.57
CA ASN A 241 35.63 8.59 -6.38
C ASN A 241 34.32 9.38 -6.61
N THR A 242 33.53 9.01 -7.64
CA THR A 242 32.22 9.64 -7.91
C THR A 242 31.13 9.18 -6.95
N GLN A 243 31.40 8.12 -6.16
CA GLN A 243 30.50 7.49 -5.20
C GLN A 243 29.28 6.81 -5.84
N PHE A 244 29.35 6.48 -7.13
CA PHE A 244 28.35 5.63 -7.77
C PHE A 244 28.68 4.15 -7.56
N SER A 245 27.64 3.33 -7.46
CA SER A 245 27.75 1.87 -7.34
C SER A 245 26.92 1.16 -8.40
N TYR A 246 27.45 0.08 -8.95
CA TYR A 246 26.72 -0.80 -9.85
C TYR A 246 25.81 -1.75 -9.06
N LEU A 247 24.60 -1.94 -9.57
CA LEU A 247 23.66 -2.96 -9.14
C LEU A 247 23.67 -4.09 -10.17
N GLY A 248 24.34 -5.19 -9.84
CA GLY A 248 24.58 -6.32 -10.73
C GLY A 248 25.95 -6.25 -11.38
N ARG A 249 26.04 -6.69 -12.64
CA ARG A 249 27.26 -6.63 -13.46
C ARG A 249 27.36 -5.28 -14.15
N SER A 250 28.58 -4.74 -14.26
CA SER A 250 28.84 -3.53 -15.03
C SER A 250 29.01 -3.81 -16.53
N TYR A 251 29.36 -5.05 -16.91
CA TYR A 251 29.66 -5.46 -18.29
C TYR A 251 30.72 -4.57 -18.98
N GLY A 252 31.53 -3.84 -18.22
CA GLY A 252 32.49 -2.89 -18.77
C GLY A 252 31.92 -1.57 -19.30
N VAL A 253 30.64 -1.27 -19.05
CA VAL A 253 29.98 -0.02 -19.49
C VAL A 253 29.55 0.84 -18.29
N GLY A 254 29.10 2.06 -18.54
CA GLY A 254 28.74 3.00 -17.46
C GLY A 254 29.94 3.74 -16.86
N GLY A 255 31.12 3.61 -17.47
CA GLY A 255 32.34 4.30 -17.07
C GLY A 255 32.24 5.83 -17.12
N SER A 256 31.32 6.38 -17.92
CA SER A 256 31.07 7.83 -18.05
C SER A 256 30.24 8.44 -16.92
N VAL A 257 29.47 7.64 -16.18
CA VAL A 257 28.55 8.12 -15.14
C VAL A 257 29.33 8.85 -14.03
N GLY A 258 28.93 10.06 -13.68
CA GLY A 258 29.64 10.91 -12.71
C GLY A 258 30.86 11.67 -13.25
N LEU A 259 31.32 11.37 -14.48
CA LEU A 259 32.48 11.99 -15.13
C LEU A 259 32.06 12.86 -16.33
N GLY A 260 31.19 12.34 -17.20
CA GLY A 260 30.72 13.00 -18.42
C GLY A 260 29.31 13.59 -18.35
N ASP A 261 28.70 13.61 -17.16
CA ASP A 261 27.29 13.93 -16.89
C ASP A 261 27.07 15.28 -16.18
N GLU A 262 28.03 16.20 -16.29
CA GLU A 262 28.01 17.50 -15.59
C GLU A 262 26.73 18.31 -15.88
N ASP A 263 26.31 18.38 -17.15
CA ASP A 263 25.08 19.07 -17.56
C ASP A 263 23.83 18.47 -16.92
N ILE A 264 23.77 17.13 -16.80
CA ILE A 264 22.63 16.42 -16.21
C ILE A 264 22.59 16.65 -14.70
N ARG A 265 23.75 16.61 -14.04
CA ARG A 265 23.87 16.85 -12.60
C ARG A 265 23.62 18.31 -12.22
N ALA A 266 23.87 19.25 -13.13
CA ALA A 266 23.51 20.65 -12.98
C ALA A 266 21.99 20.87 -13.07
N MET A 267 21.22 19.94 -13.66
CA MET A 267 19.76 20.04 -13.72
C MET A 267 19.14 19.87 -12.33
N SER A 268 18.44 20.91 -11.86
CA SER A 268 17.68 20.83 -10.62
C SER A 268 16.59 19.75 -10.72
N LEU A 269 16.44 18.95 -9.67
CA LEU A 269 15.38 17.93 -9.53
C LEU A 269 15.46 16.73 -10.49
N ALA A 270 16.62 16.50 -11.14
CA ALA A 270 16.86 15.25 -11.86
C ALA A 270 16.91 14.06 -10.91
N THR A 271 16.18 12.99 -11.24
CA THR A 271 16.08 11.79 -10.41
C THR A 271 16.73 10.58 -11.05
N GLU A 272 16.52 10.40 -12.35
CA GLU A 272 16.99 9.24 -13.08
C GLU A 272 17.34 9.69 -14.50
N TYR A 273 18.37 9.10 -15.11
CA TYR A 273 18.57 9.24 -16.54
C TYR A 273 18.95 7.91 -17.16
N THR A 274 18.57 7.73 -18.42
CA THR A 274 18.82 6.50 -19.17
C THR A 274 19.47 6.82 -20.51
N TYR A 275 20.44 6.01 -20.91
CA TYR A 275 21.15 6.14 -22.18
C TYR A 275 21.64 4.77 -22.66
N GLN A 276 22.21 4.71 -23.86
CA GLN A 276 22.67 3.47 -24.47
C GLN A 276 24.18 3.50 -24.71
N GLU A 277 24.90 2.43 -24.38
CA GLU A 277 26.35 2.38 -24.57
C GLU A 277 26.73 1.10 -25.31
N SER A 278 27.60 1.21 -26.31
CA SER A 278 28.20 0.05 -26.95
C SER A 278 29.29 -0.52 -26.06
N GLY A 279 29.27 -1.82 -25.83
CA GLY A 279 30.30 -2.52 -25.06
C GLY A 279 30.43 -3.98 -25.47
N TYR A 280 31.25 -4.72 -24.73
CA TYR A 280 31.33 -6.16 -24.87
C TYR A 280 30.54 -6.82 -23.75
N LEU A 281 29.81 -7.88 -24.07
CA LEU A 281 29.28 -8.81 -23.08
C LEU A 281 30.32 -9.94 -22.92
N PRO A 282 31.14 -9.91 -21.84
CA PRO A 282 32.09 -10.97 -21.59
C PRO A 282 31.39 -12.16 -20.94
N GLU A 283 31.52 -13.31 -21.58
CA GLU A 283 31.15 -14.61 -21.05
C GLU A 283 32.42 -15.39 -20.75
N VAL A 284 32.60 -15.74 -19.47
CA VAL A 284 33.73 -16.53 -18.99
C VAL A 284 33.22 -17.92 -18.64
N SER A 285 33.93 -18.94 -19.10
CA SER A 285 33.65 -20.33 -18.74
C SER A 285 34.95 -21.00 -18.32
N CYS A 286 34.99 -21.51 -17.08
CA CYS A 286 36.17 -22.18 -16.54
C CYS A 286 35.93 -23.68 -16.39
N ILE A 287 36.92 -24.48 -16.74
CA ILE A 287 36.94 -25.94 -16.65
C ILE A 287 38.26 -26.41 -16.02
N TYR A 288 38.26 -27.60 -15.43
CA TYR A 288 39.51 -28.33 -15.19
C TYR A 288 39.91 -29.03 -16.47
N ASN A 289 41.06 -28.67 -17.03
CA ASN A 289 41.56 -29.30 -18.24
C ASN A 289 43.04 -29.65 -18.07
N SER A 290 43.34 -30.95 -18.06
CA SER A 290 44.71 -31.44 -18.02
C SER A 290 45.40 -31.41 -19.39
N SER A 291 44.69 -31.05 -20.47
CA SER A 291 45.28 -30.97 -21.81
C SER A 291 46.01 -29.66 -22.08
N SER A 292 45.86 -28.64 -21.23
CA SER A 292 46.67 -27.42 -21.31
C SER A 292 48.02 -27.70 -20.66
N ASP A 293 49.11 -27.59 -21.43
CA ASP A 293 50.48 -27.93 -20.99
C ASP A 293 51.12 -26.82 -20.14
N PHE A 294 50.31 -26.03 -19.42
CA PHE A 294 50.78 -24.90 -18.62
C PHE A 294 51.16 -25.38 -17.21
N LEU A 295 52.47 -25.45 -16.94
CA LEU A 295 53.03 -26.07 -15.73
C LEU A 295 54.04 -25.14 -15.05
N ILE A 296 54.27 -25.35 -13.75
CA ILE A 296 55.30 -24.65 -12.96
C ILE A 296 56.51 -25.58 -12.78
N TRP A 297 57.71 -25.09 -13.09
CA TRP A 297 58.98 -25.77 -12.80
C TRP A 297 60.02 -24.79 -12.24
N LYS A 298 61.08 -25.33 -11.66
CA LYS A 298 62.12 -24.54 -11.00
C LYS A 298 63.13 -24.01 -12.03
N ASP A 299 63.53 -22.74 -11.90
CA ASP A 299 64.61 -22.16 -12.71
C ASP A 299 66.00 -22.43 -12.09
N VAL A 300 67.07 -22.00 -12.77
CA VAL A 300 68.46 -22.14 -12.32
C VAL A 300 68.73 -21.35 -11.02
N ASP A 301 68.02 -20.23 -10.82
CA ASP A 301 68.11 -19.42 -9.61
C ASP A 301 67.30 -20.01 -8.43
N GLN A 302 67.87 -19.96 -7.22
CA GLN A 302 67.29 -20.67 -6.06
C GLN A 302 65.87 -20.23 -5.68
N TRP A 303 65.45 -19.01 -6.04
CA TRP A 303 64.18 -18.39 -5.66
C TRP A 303 63.29 -18.02 -6.86
N MET A 304 63.69 -18.41 -8.07
CA MET A 304 62.93 -18.17 -9.28
C MET A 304 62.26 -19.47 -9.75
N TRP A 305 61.00 -19.34 -10.11
CA TRP A 305 60.19 -20.39 -10.69
C TRP A 305 59.67 -19.92 -12.03
N VAL A 306 59.56 -20.86 -12.96
CA VAL A 306 59.03 -20.58 -14.29
C VAL A 306 57.66 -21.23 -14.37
N ALA A 307 56.70 -20.52 -14.95
CA ALA A 307 55.49 -21.14 -15.45
C ALA A 307 55.38 -20.93 -16.95
N GLY A 308 55.09 -22.00 -17.68
CA GLY A 308 54.94 -21.91 -19.12
C GLY A 308 54.27 -23.12 -19.73
N GLY A 309 53.89 -23.00 -20.99
CA GLY A 309 53.20 -24.05 -21.71
C GLY A 309 52.39 -23.59 -22.91
N TYR A 310 51.80 -24.57 -23.60
CA TYR A 310 50.93 -24.34 -24.74
C TYR A 310 49.49 -24.07 -24.29
N LEU A 311 48.92 -22.96 -24.76
CA LEU A 311 47.50 -22.64 -24.63
C LEU A 311 46.79 -22.78 -25.99
N PRO A 312 45.50 -23.15 -26.01
CA PRO A 312 44.75 -23.24 -27.27
C PRO A 312 44.73 -21.93 -28.06
N ASP A 313 44.70 -22.06 -29.38
CA ASP A 313 44.66 -20.98 -30.36
C ASP A 313 45.83 -19.98 -30.30
N THR A 314 46.93 -20.33 -29.63
CA THR A 314 48.15 -19.48 -29.60
C THR A 314 48.81 -19.52 -30.99
N ILE A 315 48.86 -18.37 -31.66
CA ILE A 315 49.42 -18.21 -33.02
C ILE A 315 50.28 -16.95 -32.99
N ASP A 316 51.56 -17.11 -33.33
CA ASP A 316 52.48 -16.00 -33.53
C ASP A 316 52.43 -15.53 -35.00
N GLU A 317 52.29 -14.22 -35.23
CA GLU A 317 52.32 -13.66 -36.60
C GLU A 317 53.76 -13.60 -37.16
N ASP A 318 54.77 -13.56 -36.30
CA ASP A 318 56.17 -13.30 -36.69
C ASP A 318 57.08 -14.54 -36.61
N SER A 319 56.62 -15.67 -36.08
CA SER A 319 57.43 -16.91 -36.01
C SER A 319 56.67 -18.18 -36.36
N VAL A 320 57.27 -19.01 -37.23
CA VAL A 320 56.85 -20.40 -37.53
C VAL A 320 57.02 -21.34 -36.32
N MET A 321 57.61 -20.84 -35.22
CA MET A 321 57.68 -21.53 -33.94
C MET A 321 56.46 -21.15 -33.09
N GLU A 322 55.72 -22.14 -32.61
CA GLU A 322 54.67 -21.95 -31.60
C GLU A 322 55.28 -21.23 -30.38
N SER A 323 54.88 -19.98 -30.13
CA SER A 323 55.34 -19.24 -28.96
C SER A 323 54.65 -19.78 -27.71
N ILE A 324 55.44 -20.45 -26.87
CA ILE A 324 54.99 -20.87 -25.54
C ILE A 324 54.78 -19.62 -24.68
N GLU A 325 53.70 -19.62 -23.90
CA GLU A 325 53.55 -18.61 -22.85
C GLU A 325 54.59 -18.92 -21.78
N TYR A 326 55.32 -17.91 -21.33
CA TYR A 326 56.45 -18.08 -20.40
C TYR A 326 56.51 -16.89 -19.44
N ASN A 327 56.42 -17.16 -18.14
CA ASN A 327 56.47 -16.15 -17.09
C ASN A 327 57.30 -16.62 -15.90
N ASN A 328 58.02 -15.67 -15.28
CA ASN A 328 58.90 -15.92 -14.14
C ASN A 328 58.27 -15.42 -12.83
N TYR A 329 58.31 -16.24 -11.79
CA TYR A 329 57.71 -15.99 -10.49
C TYR A 329 58.75 -16.10 -9.38
N VAL A 330 58.67 -15.20 -8.40
CA VAL A 330 59.54 -15.23 -7.23
C VAL A 330 58.86 -16.04 -6.13
N GLY A 331 59.53 -17.07 -5.61
CA GLY A 331 58.95 -17.94 -4.60
C GLY A 331 60.00 -18.73 -3.82
N HIS A 332 59.90 -18.74 -2.48
CA HIS A 332 60.75 -19.60 -1.67
C HIS A 332 60.45 -21.09 -1.91
N TYR A 333 59.18 -21.40 -2.19
CA TYR A 333 58.68 -22.72 -2.59
C TYR A 333 57.67 -22.55 -3.73
N SER A 334 57.46 -23.59 -4.53
CA SER A 334 56.39 -23.61 -5.55
C SER A 334 54.99 -23.55 -4.94
N ASP A 335 54.84 -23.95 -3.68
CA ASP A 335 53.54 -24.20 -3.05
C ASP A 335 52.65 -22.95 -2.97
N ALA A 336 53.25 -21.76 -2.85
CA ALA A 336 52.57 -20.47 -2.74
C ALA A 336 52.29 -19.78 -4.09
N ILE A 337 52.74 -20.35 -5.21
CA ILE A 337 52.68 -19.72 -6.53
C ILE A 337 51.31 -19.97 -7.16
N VAL A 338 50.69 -18.91 -7.69
CA VAL A 338 49.55 -18.99 -8.60
C VAL A 338 49.94 -18.29 -9.88
N ALA A 339 50.29 -19.10 -10.88
CA ALA A 339 50.75 -18.64 -12.17
C ALA A 339 49.60 -18.64 -13.18
N ILE A 340 49.47 -17.54 -13.93
CA ILE A 340 48.46 -17.39 -14.97
C ILE A 340 49.12 -17.14 -16.32
N GLY A 341 48.82 -18.01 -17.28
CA GLY A 341 49.17 -17.85 -18.69
C GLY A 341 47.94 -17.50 -19.51
N VAL A 342 48.12 -16.76 -20.60
CA VAL A 342 47.02 -16.38 -21.51
C VAL A 342 47.39 -16.66 -22.96
N SER A 343 46.41 -16.97 -23.80
CA SER A 343 46.67 -17.25 -25.20
C SER A 343 46.95 -15.96 -25.98
N HIS A 344 47.98 -16.01 -26.82
CA HIS A 344 48.39 -14.93 -27.70
C HIS A 344 47.92 -15.25 -29.13
N SER A 345 46.87 -14.59 -29.60
CA SER A 345 46.34 -14.82 -30.95
C SER A 345 45.75 -13.53 -31.52
N PRO A 346 46.23 -12.99 -32.64
CA PRO A 346 45.57 -11.84 -33.26
C PRO A 346 44.26 -12.25 -33.96
N LEU A 347 44.14 -13.51 -34.41
CA LEU A 347 43.05 -13.98 -35.28
C LEU A 347 41.87 -14.62 -34.54
N SER A 348 42.09 -15.27 -33.40
CA SER A 348 40.99 -15.97 -32.69
C SER A 348 40.04 -15.00 -32.00
N GLU A 349 38.73 -15.24 -32.12
CA GLU A 349 37.71 -14.47 -31.38
C GLU A 349 37.66 -14.86 -29.90
N ARG A 350 38.06 -16.10 -29.59
CA ARG A 350 38.08 -16.64 -28.23
C ARG A 350 39.46 -16.42 -27.61
N ARG A 351 39.46 -16.15 -26.31
CA ARG A 351 40.69 -16.04 -25.52
C ARG A 351 40.72 -17.13 -24.47
N TYR A 352 41.90 -17.65 -24.19
CA TYR A 352 42.09 -18.65 -23.16
C TYR A 352 43.04 -18.12 -22.08
N LEU A 353 42.77 -18.53 -20.87
CA LEU A 353 43.57 -18.32 -19.68
C LEU A 353 43.77 -19.67 -19.03
N ALA A 354 45.00 -20.00 -18.65
CA ALA A 354 45.34 -21.22 -17.92
C ALA A 354 45.97 -20.84 -16.58
N ILE A 355 45.63 -21.59 -15.53
CA ILE A 355 46.20 -21.39 -14.19
C ILE A 355 46.93 -22.66 -13.77
N ALA A 356 48.22 -22.49 -13.46
CA ALA A 356 49.02 -23.48 -12.77
C ALA A 356 49.27 -22.98 -11.35
N SER A 357 49.15 -23.85 -10.34
CA SER A 357 49.33 -23.44 -8.96
C SER A 357 50.03 -24.48 -8.10
N GLY A 358 50.71 -23.98 -7.07
CA GLY A 358 51.32 -24.78 -6.03
C GLY A 358 50.31 -25.44 -5.09
N LYS A 359 50.80 -26.25 -4.15
CA LYS A 359 49.96 -27.02 -3.23
C LYS A 359 49.01 -26.18 -2.38
N ASP A 360 49.42 -24.99 -1.95
CA ASP A 360 48.57 -24.13 -1.09
C ASP A 360 47.32 -23.66 -1.82
N TYR A 361 47.39 -23.56 -3.15
CA TYR A 361 46.29 -23.19 -4.04
C TYR A 361 45.88 -24.33 -4.98
N GLY A 362 46.16 -25.59 -4.62
CA GLY A 362 46.02 -26.74 -5.52
C GLY A 362 44.63 -26.94 -6.13
N PHE A 363 43.58 -26.36 -5.53
CA PHE A 363 42.22 -26.32 -6.08
C PHE A 363 42.10 -25.48 -7.37
N LEU A 364 43.04 -24.58 -7.66
CA LEU A 364 43.12 -23.80 -8.91
C LEU A 364 43.99 -24.48 -9.98
N ASN A 365 44.72 -25.54 -9.62
CA ASN A 365 45.65 -26.16 -10.54
C ASN A 365 44.93 -26.83 -11.71
N LEU A 366 45.53 -26.81 -12.90
CA LEU A 366 44.95 -27.36 -14.14
C LEU A 366 43.60 -26.72 -14.51
N THR A 367 43.38 -25.46 -14.13
CA THR A 367 42.18 -24.73 -14.56
C THR A 367 42.44 -23.97 -15.85
N GLN A 368 41.44 -23.99 -16.72
CA GLN A 368 41.44 -23.28 -17.98
C GLN A 368 40.12 -22.51 -18.10
N CYS A 369 40.20 -21.22 -18.41
CA CYS A 369 39.06 -20.36 -18.63
C CYS A 369 39.05 -19.84 -20.07
N SER A 370 37.91 -19.93 -20.74
CA SER A 370 37.66 -19.34 -22.06
C SER A 370 36.85 -18.04 -21.91
N PHE A 371 37.22 -17.01 -22.67
CA PHE A 371 36.50 -15.74 -22.75
C PHE A 371 35.89 -15.60 -24.14
N GLU A 372 34.60 -15.29 -24.17
CA GLU A 372 33.87 -14.88 -25.37
C GLU A 372 33.37 -13.45 -25.19
N PHE A 373 33.80 -12.53 -26.05
CA PHE A 373 33.42 -11.12 -26.00
C PHE A 373 32.44 -10.82 -27.14
N THR A 374 31.15 -10.72 -26.80
CA THR A 374 30.13 -10.41 -27.81
C THR A 374 29.84 -8.90 -27.85
N PRO A 375 30.02 -8.21 -29.00
CA PRO A 375 29.70 -6.78 -29.09
C PRO A 375 28.19 -6.57 -28.94
N THR A 376 27.78 -5.80 -27.94
CA THR A 376 26.37 -5.61 -27.57
C THR A 376 26.07 -4.15 -27.24
N LEU A 377 24.83 -3.74 -27.47
CA LEU A 377 24.32 -2.44 -27.06
C LEU A 377 23.65 -2.57 -25.70
N PHE A 378 24.13 -1.85 -24.70
CA PHE A 378 23.61 -1.88 -23.34
C PHE A 378 22.64 -0.72 -23.11
N ASN A 379 21.58 -0.96 -22.34
CA ASN A 379 20.74 0.09 -21.78
C ASN A 379 21.18 0.33 -20.33
N ILE A 380 21.62 1.57 -20.05
CA ILE A 380 22.08 1.99 -18.74
C ILE A 380 21.01 2.87 -18.12
N SER A 381 20.64 2.57 -16.87
CA SER A 381 19.82 3.44 -16.02
C SER A 381 20.59 3.89 -14.80
N VAL A 382 20.58 5.20 -14.57
CA VAL A 382 21.31 5.83 -13.46
C VAL A 382 20.32 6.52 -12.54
N ASN A 383 20.33 6.12 -11.27
CA ASN A 383 19.54 6.73 -10.22
C ASN A 383 20.41 7.73 -9.44
N LEU A 384 20.13 9.02 -9.59
CA LEU A 384 20.93 10.09 -8.99
C LEU A 384 20.79 10.16 -7.44
N PRO A 385 19.58 10.06 -6.84
CA PRO A 385 19.42 10.05 -5.38
C PRO A 385 20.15 8.92 -4.67
N ASN A 386 20.10 7.70 -5.22
CA ASN A 386 20.74 6.52 -4.62
C ASN A 386 22.18 6.32 -5.11
N ARG A 387 22.60 7.05 -6.14
CA ARG A 387 23.89 6.89 -6.84
C ARG A 387 24.14 5.46 -7.30
N THR A 388 23.11 4.85 -7.89
CA THR A 388 23.20 3.47 -8.40
C THR A 388 23.09 3.43 -9.91
N ILE A 389 23.89 2.56 -10.52
CA ILE A 389 23.91 2.27 -11.96
C ILE A 389 23.37 0.87 -12.16
N ALA A 390 22.37 0.71 -13.02
CA ALA A 390 21.91 -0.60 -13.46
C ALA A 390 22.13 -0.72 -14.97
N VAL A 391 22.68 -1.86 -15.38
CA VAL A 391 23.04 -2.15 -16.78
C VAL A 391 22.24 -3.36 -17.25
N THR A 392 21.62 -3.24 -18.41
CA THR A 392 20.86 -4.33 -19.03
C THR A 392 21.36 -4.58 -20.46
N PRO A 393 21.72 -5.83 -20.81
CA PRO A 393 22.18 -6.15 -22.17
C PRO A 393 21.02 -6.05 -23.17
N GLY A 394 21.29 -5.45 -24.32
CA GLY A 394 20.36 -5.32 -25.44
C GLY A 394 20.82 -6.14 -26.66
N PRO A 395 20.55 -5.68 -27.90
CA PRO A 395 20.87 -6.43 -29.11
C PRO A 395 22.38 -6.47 -29.40
N ARG A 396 22.82 -7.52 -30.11
CA ARG A 396 24.18 -7.62 -30.66
C ARG A 396 24.39 -6.55 -31.74
N ILE A 397 25.57 -5.94 -31.74
CA ILE A 397 25.98 -4.91 -32.72
C ILE A 397 27.20 -5.38 -33.52
N PRO A 398 27.54 -4.72 -34.65
CA PRO A 398 28.84 -4.88 -35.29
C PRO A 398 29.97 -4.55 -34.33
N ASP A 399 31.10 -5.23 -34.45
CA ASP A 399 32.26 -5.02 -33.58
C ASP A 399 32.80 -3.59 -33.76
N PHE A 400 32.81 -2.82 -32.68
CA PHE A 400 33.27 -1.43 -32.67
C PHE A 400 34.80 -1.32 -32.53
N ASN A 401 35.49 -2.42 -32.19
CA ASN A 401 36.94 -2.51 -32.20
C ASN A 401 37.38 -3.79 -32.94
N PRO A 402 37.46 -3.73 -34.29
CA PRO A 402 37.76 -4.89 -35.12
C PRO A 402 39.15 -5.47 -34.87
N ASP A 403 40.12 -4.65 -34.44
CA ASP A 403 41.47 -5.10 -34.10
C ASP A 403 41.52 -5.87 -32.76
N ARG A 404 40.42 -5.87 -31.99
CA ARG A 404 40.24 -6.61 -30.72
C ARG A 404 41.35 -6.37 -29.70
N ASN A 405 41.99 -5.21 -29.79
CA ASN A 405 43.11 -4.86 -28.91
C ASN A 405 42.65 -4.69 -27.45
N ILE A 406 41.41 -4.22 -27.22
CA ILE A 406 40.83 -4.07 -25.88
C ILE A 406 40.69 -5.44 -25.21
N THR A 407 40.06 -6.41 -25.89
CA THR A 407 39.81 -7.73 -25.32
C THR A 407 41.11 -8.50 -25.09
N ARG A 408 42.09 -8.36 -25.98
CA ARG A 408 43.46 -8.88 -25.79
C ARG A 408 44.13 -8.27 -24.56
N THR A 409 44.14 -6.94 -24.47
CA THR A 409 44.79 -6.22 -23.37
C THR A 409 44.19 -6.58 -22.01
N VAL A 410 42.86 -6.67 -21.91
CA VAL A 410 42.14 -7.04 -20.68
C VAL A 410 42.52 -8.45 -20.21
N VAL A 411 42.52 -9.44 -21.10
CA VAL A 411 42.88 -10.81 -20.72
C VAL A 411 44.36 -10.89 -20.30
N ARG A 412 45.27 -10.19 -21.00
CA ARG A 412 46.69 -10.14 -20.59
C ARG A 412 46.91 -9.58 -19.18
N GLN A 413 46.08 -8.65 -18.71
CA GLN A 413 46.23 -8.09 -17.36
C GLN A 413 46.20 -9.17 -16.27
N PHE A 414 45.53 -10.31 -16.47
CA PHE A 414 45.53 -11.40 -15.50
C PHE A 414 46.90 -12.06 -15.34
N SER A 415 47.64 -12.22 -16.44
CA SER A 415 49.02 -12.75 -16.41
C SER A 415 49.96 -11.76 -15.70
N LEU A 416 49.85 -10.47 -16.02
CA LEU A 416 50.64 -9.41 -15.36
C LEU A 416 50.32 -9.31 -13.85
N LEU A 417 49.03 -9.35 -13.49
CA LEU A 417 48.59 -9.38 -12.09
C LEU A 417 49.13 -10.59 -11.35
N SER A 418 49.08 -11.77 -11.95
CA SER A 418 49.61 -13.00 -11.36
C SER A 418 51.11 -12.89 -11.09
N ASN A 419 51.86 -12.28 -12.01
CA ASN A 419 53.29 -12.02 -11.85
C ASN A 419 53.58 -11.08 -10.67
N ASP A 420 52.93 -9.90 -10.65
CA ASP A 420 53.19 -8.86 -9.65
C ASP A 420 52.69 -9.22 -8.23
N LEU A 421 51.66 -10.06 -8.14
CA LEU A 421 50.97 -10.36 -6.88
C LEU A 421 51.39 -11.67 -6.21
N THR A 422 52.34 -12.37 -6.81
CA THR A 422 52.97 -13.53 -6.20
C THR A 422 54.25 -13.10 -5.51
N ASN A 423 54.29 -13.25 -4.19
CA ASN A 423 55.48 -12.96 -3.40
C ASN A 423 56.13 -14.27 -2.89
N LEU A 424 57.20 -14.16 -2.10
CA LEU A 424 57.98 -15.30 -1.60
C LEU A 424 57.16 -16.37 -0.85
N TYR A 425 56.03 -16.01 -0.26
CA TYR A 425 55.27 -16.87 0.66
C TYR A 425 53.77 -17.01 0.33
N VAL A 426 53.19 -16.15 -0.50
CA VAL A 426 51.74 -16.13 -0.76
C VAL A 426 51.40 -15.47 -2.10
N SER A 427 50.28 -15.88 -2.71
CA SER A 427 49.67 -15.18 -3.84
C SER A 427 48.47 -14.34 -3.38
N LEU A 428 48.57 -13.01 -3.49
CA LEU A 428 47.45 -12.12 -3.18
C LEU A 428 46.28 -12.33 -4.14
N LEU A 429 46.59 -12.63 -5.41
CA LEU A 429 45.59 -12.99 -6.41
C LEU A 429 44.90 -14.31 -6.04
N GLY A 430 45.69 -15.33 -5.69
CA GLY A 430 45.16 -16.63 -5.21
C GLY A 430 44.21 -16.47 -4.02
N ASN A 431 44.55 -15.64 -3.04
CA ASN A 431 43.70 -15.35 -1.88
C ASN A 431 42.40 -14.62 -2.25
N SER A 432 42.46 -13.68 -3.20
CA SER A 432 41.27 -12.99 -3.70
C SER A 432 40.31 -13.97 -4.38
N LEU A 433 40.81 -14.83 -5.28
CA LEU A 433 40.02 -15.86 -5.95
C LEU A 433 39.41 -16.84 -4.94
N ASN A 434 40.20 -17.30 -3.95
CA ASN A 434 39.74 -18.19 -2.90
C ASN A 434 38.60 -17.58 -2.06
N SER A 435 38.63 -16.27 -1.82
CA SER A 435 37.60 -15.58 -1.03
C SER A 435 36.21 -15.66 -1.69
N SER A 436 36.16 -15.47 -3.01
CA SER A 436 34.91 -15.59 -3.78
C SER A 436 34.45 -17.04 -3.92
N ILE A 437 35.38 -17.99 -4.08
CA ILE A 437 35.08 -19.44 -4.07
C ILE A 437 34.47 -19.85 -2.73
N ALA A 438 35.07 -19.41 -1.63
CA ALA A 438 34.55 -19.66 -0.28
C ALA A 438 33.15 -19.05 -0.09
N ALA A 439 32.92 -17.82 -0.58
CA ALA A 439 31.61 -17.18 -0.54
C ALA A 439 30.55 -17.95 -1.34
N TYR A 440 30.91 -18.48 -2.52
CA TYR A 440 30.03 -19.34 -3.32
C TYR A 440 29.66 -20.62 -2.57
N ASN A 441 30.65 -21.31 -2.00
CA ASN A 441 30.44 -22.51 -1.18
C ASN A 441 29.48 -22.25 0.00
N MET A 442 29.62 -21.11 0.68
CA MET A 442 28.72 -20.72 1.77
C MET A 442 27.30 -20.45 1.25
N SER A 443 27.15 -19.79 0.10
CA SER A 443 25.85 -19.50 -0.50
C SER A 443 25.09 -20.77 -0.91
N GLU A 444 25.80 -21.78 -1.44
CA GLU A 444 25.20 -23.06 -1.82
C GLU A 444 24.82 -23.90 -0.59
N SER A 445 25.69 -23.90 0.42
CA SER A 445 25.43 -24.57 1.71
C SER A 445 24.17 -24.04 2.40
N ALA A 446 23.92 -22.73 2.33
CA ALA A 446 22.69 -22.12 2.84
C ALA A 446 21.43 -22.59 2.09
N SER A 447 21.56 -22.97 0.81
CA SER A 447 20.45 -23.38 -0.06
C SER A 447 20.16 -24.89 -0.08
N LYS A 448 20.92 -25.71 0.67
CA LYS A 448 20.80 -27.19 0.73
C LYS A 448 20.96 -27.90 -0.63
N ALA A 449 21.56 -27.27 -1.62
CA ALA A 449 21.87 -27.90 -2.90
C ALA A 449 23.13 -28.78 -2.74
N THR A 450 23.09 -30.02 -3.23
CA THR A 450 24.26 -30.90 -3.31
C THR A 450 25.09 -30.53 -4.53
N VAL A 451 26.05 -29.62 -4.36
CA VAL A 451 27.00 -29.18 -5.39
C VAL A 451 28.35 -29.84 -5.12
N THR A 452 29.05 -30.32 -6.16
CA THR A 452 30.39 -30.88 -6.00
C THR A 452 31.41 -29.77 -5.76
N GLU A 453 32.41 -30.01 -4.91
CA GLU A 453 33.44 -29.02 -4.56
C GLU A 453 34.16 -28.45 -5.80
N ALA A 454 34.43 -29.30 -6.80
CA ALA A 454 35.01 -28.88 -8.07
C ALA A 454 34.11 -27.91 -8.84
N SER A 455 32.79 -28.17 -8.94
CA SER A 455 31.86 -27.29 -9.64
C SER A 455 31.66 -25.95 -8.93
N ALA A 456 31.68 -25.96 -7.60
CA ALA A 456 31.59 -24.74 -6.80
C ALA A 456 32.86 -23.88 -6.90
N THR A 457 34.03 -24.53 -6.97
CA THR A 457 35.31 -23.86 -7.20
C THR A 457 35.34 -23.18 -8.57
N LEU A 458 34.94 -23.90 -9.63
CA LEU A 458 34.88 -23.33 -10.98
C LEU A 458 33.85 -22.19 -11.08
N ALA A 459 32.70 -22.29 -10.43
CA ALA A 459 31.69 -21.23 -10.42
C ALA A 459 32.19 -19.96 -9.69
N GLY A 460 32.79 -20.10 -8.51
CA GLY A 460 33.38 -18.98 -7.77
C GLY A 460 34.54 -18.34 -8.52
N LEU A 461 35.40 -19.14 -9.16
CA LEU A 461 36.47 -18.67 -10.02
C LEU A 461 35.93 -17.89 -11.23
N THR A 462 34.92 -18.45 -11.92
CA THR A 462 34.26 -17.82 -13.07
C THR A 462 33.67 -16.45 -12.69
N ASN A 463 32.98 -16.36 -11.56
CA ASN A 463 32.43 -15.09 -11.06
C ASN A 463 33.53 -14.06 -10.81
N SER A 464 34.65 -14.48 -10.21
CA SER A 464 35.77 -13.59 -9.86
C SER A 464 36.46 -13.03 -11.10
N ILE A 465 36.78 -13.90 -12.06
CA ILE A 465 37.39 -13.50 -13.33
C ILE A 465 36.44 -12.61 -14.12
N THR A 466 35.15 -12.94 -14.16
CA THR A 466 34.12 -12.12 -14.83
C THR A 466 34.03 -10.73 -14.20
N ALA A 467 33.98 -10.63 -12.86
CA ALA A 467 33.92 -9.36 -12.15
C ALA A 467 35.16 -8.48 -12.40
N MET A 468 36.36 -9.07 -12.36
CA MET A 468 37.59 -8.36 -12.66
C MET A 468 37.64 -7.89 -14.13
N THR A 469 37.15 -8.70 -15.07
CA THR A 469 37.08 -8.36 -16.50
C THR A 469 36.14 -7.18 -16.75
N ASP A 470 34.93 -7.25 -16.18
CA ASP A 470 33.93 -6.18 -16.24
C ASP A 470 34.51 -4.86 -15.71
N ASP A 471 35.23 -4.90 -14.57
CA ASP A 471 35.81 -3.70 -13.94
C ASP A 471 37.02 -3.14 -14.68
N MET A 472 37.86 -4.00 -15.27
CA MET A 472 38.96 -3.57 -16.12
C MET A 472 38.45 -2.83 -17.36
N LEU A 473 37.42 -3.37 -18.03
CA LEU A 473 36.77 -2.73 -19.17
C LEU A 473 36.19 -1.36 -18.79
N SER A 474 35.50 -1.27 -17.64
CA SER A 474 34.96 -0.01 -17.14
C SER A 474 36.07 1.01 -16.79
N ALA A 475 37.20 0.56 -16.25
CA ALA A 475 38.35 1.42 -16.00
C ALA A 475 38.98 1.96 -17.29
N TYR A 476 39.12 1.14 -18.34
CA TYR A 476 39.56 1.60 -19.66
C TYR A 476 38.58 2.61 -20.25
N ALA A 477 37.27 2.39 -20.12
CA ALA A 477 36.24 3.35 -20.54
C ALA A 477 36.39 4.71 -19.83
N ALA A 478 36.61 4.70 -18.52
CA ALA A 478 36.87 5.92 -17.76
C ALA A 478 38.18 6.61 -18.17
N ALA A 479 39.24 5.84 -18.45
CA ALA A 479 40.52 6.37 -18.93
C ALA A 479 40.41 7.03 -20.31
N GLN A 480 39.58 6.48 -21.22
CA GLN A 480 39.32 7.09 -22.53
C GLN A 480 38.76 8.52 -22.41
N ILE A 481 37.84 8.75 -21.47
CA ILE A 481 37.25 10.07 -21.25
C ILE A 481 38.22 11.00 -20.53
N MET A 482 38.80 10.54 -19.42
CA MET A 482 39.53 11.41 -18.49
C MET A 482 40.97 11.69 -18.93
N VAL A 483 41.67 10.65 -19.43
CA VAL A 483 43.09 10.73 -19.81
C VAL A 483 43.20 10.99 -21.31
N GLY A 484 42.57 10.15 -22.13
CA GLY A 484 42.63 10.24 -23.59
C GLY A 484 41.84 11.39 -24.19
N LYS A 485 40.82 11.90 -23.47
CA LYS A 485 39.84 12.89 -23.97
C LYS A 485 39.15 12.44 -25.26
N PHE A 486 39.00 11.14 -25.43
CA PHE A 486 38.29 10.54 -26.55
C PHE A 486 36.84 10.29 -26.12
N SER A 487 35.94 11.22 -26.47
CA SER A 487 34.52 11.11 -26.15
C SER A 487 33.61 11.38 -27.34
N GLU A 488 32.45 10.77 -27.33
CA GLU A 488 31.36 10.99 -28.28
C GLU A 488 30.12 11.46 -27.55
N SER A 489 29.40 12.44 -28.11
CA SER A 489 28.21 13.01 -27.49
C SER A 489 26.98 12.19 -27.84
N GLN A 490 26.25 11.72 -26.83
CA GLN A 490 25.01 10.97 -26.98
C GLN A 490 23.85 11.64 -26.23
N THR A 491 22.64 11.50 -26.77
CA THR A 491 21.42 11.97 -26.12
C THR A 491 20.96 10.99 -25.03
N ALA A 492 20.93 11.45 -23.79
CA ALA A 492 20.35 10.75 -22.64
C ALA A 492 18.93 11.24 -22.36
N ASN A 493 18.05 10.34 -21.93
CA ASN A 493 16.71 10.68 -21.48
C ASN A 493 16.70 10.88 -19.95
N VAL A 494 16.53 12.12 -19.52
CA VAL A 494 16.56 12.51 -18.10
C VAL A 494 15.14 12.66 -17.56
N LYS A 495 14.81 11.89 -16.52
CA LYS A 495 13.60 12.05 -15.74
C LYS A 495 13.83 13.04 -14.61
N ARG A 496 12.94 14.02 -14.51
CA ARG A 496 12.95 15.04 -13.46
C ARG A 496 11.64 15.01 -12.70
N ASN A 497 11.69 15.31 -11.42
CA ASN A 497 10.46 15.46 -10.64
C ASN A 497 9.70 16.69 -11.11
N ALA A 498 8.42 16.50 -11.42
CA ALA A 498 7.51 17.54 -11.83
C ALA A 498 6.16 17.40 -11.12
N LEU A 499 5.34 18.44 -11.21
CA LEU A 499 3.96 18.44 -10.74
C LEU A 499 3.02 18.49 -11.93
N ARG A 500 1.94 17.73 -11.79
CA ARG A 500 0.77 17.78 -12.65
C ARG A 500 -0.45 18.13 -11.80
N PHE A 501 -1.36 18.96 -12.32
CA PHE A 501 -2.62 19.23 -11.64
C PHE A 501 -3.67 18.18 -11.98
N GLY A 502 -4.27 17.59 -10.93
CA GLY A 502 -5.43 16.72 -11.07
C GLY A 502 -5.11 15.32 -11.59
N GLN A 503 -5.82 14.34 -11.03
CA GLN A 503 -5.84 13.01 -11.61
C GLN A 503 -6.72 13.02 -12.87
N PRO A 504 -6.31 12.37 -13.97
CA PRO A 504 -7.03 12.47 -15.25
C PRO A 504 -8.51 12.13 -15.09
N ALA A 505 -8.84 11.06 -14.36
CA ALA A 505 -10.22 10.65 -14.08
C ALA A 505 -11.10 11.76 -13.49
N TYR A 506 -10.57 12.56 -12.57
CA TYR A 506 -11.31 13.66 -11.94
C TYR A 506 -11.40 14.89 -12.84
N VAL A 507 -10.36 15.17 -13.64
CA VAL A 507 -10.38 16.25 -14.63
C VAL A 507 -11.48 16.01 -15.66
N TYR A 508 -11.56 14.79 -16.23
CA TYR A 508 -12.63 14.41 -17.15
C TYR A 508 -14.01 14.43 -16.49
N ALA A 509 -14.12 13.95 -15.24
CA ALA A 509 -15.39 13.94 -14.51
C ALA A 509 -15.91 15.36 -14.22
N VAL A 510 -15.05 16.29 -13.77
CA VAL A 510 -15.43 17.69 -13.51
C VAL A 510 -15.84 18.38 -14.81
N PHE A 511 -15.08 18.19 -15.88
CA PHE A 511 -15.43 18.73 -17.20
C PHE A 511 -16.79 18.18 -17.69
N GLY A 512 -17.00 16.87 -17.58
CA GLY A 512 -18.27 16.23 -17.94
C GLY A 512 -19.45 16.74 -17.13
N VAL A 513 -19.32 16.86 -15.81
CA VAL A 513 -20.37 17.42 -14.93
C VAL A 513 -20.66 18.87 -15.29
N ASN A 514 -19.63 19.70 -15.50
CA ASN A 514 -19.81 21.09 -15.94
C ASN A 514 -20.54 21.18 -17.28
N PHE A 515 -20.16 20.34 -18.24
CA PHE A 515 -20.77 20.31 -19.56
C PHE A 515 -22.25 19.92 -19.49
N VAL A 516 -22.60 18.89 -18.70
CA VAL A 516 -23.99 18.48 -18.48
C VAL A 516 -24.81 19.58 -17.82
N VAL A 517 -24.28 20.25 -16.79
CA VAL A 517 -24.97 21.35 -16.12
C VAL A 517 -25.18 22.53 -17.08
N LEU A 518 -24.17 22.88 -17.89
CA LEU A 518 -24.29 23.91 -18.92
C LEU A 518 -25.35 23.55 -19.97
N LEU A 519 -25.36 22.31 -20.45
CA LEU A 519 -26.37 21.83 -21.40
C LEU A 519 -27.77 21.89 -20.80
N ALA A 520 -27.95 21.51 -19.52
CA ALA A 520 -29.23 21.61 -18.84
C ALA A 520 -29.70 23.07 -18.72
N VAL A 521 -28.79 23.99 -18.37
CA VAL A 521 -29.08 25.44 -18.32
C VAL A 521 -29.45 25.97 -19.70
N ALA A 522 -28.72 25.58 -20.75
CA ALA A 522 -29.00 25.97 -22.12
C ALA A 522 -30.36 25.43 -22.59
N ALA A 523 -30.66 24.14 -22.36
CA ALA A 523 -31.91 23.51 -22.73
C ALA A 523 -33.12 24.18 -22.04
N GLU A 524 -33.03 24.42 -20.73
CA GLU A 524 -34.10 25.11 -20.01
C GLU A 524 -34.21 26.60 -20.40
N SER A 525 -33.10 27.25 -20.75
CA SER A 525 -33.13 28.62 -21.28
C SER A 525 -33.86 28.70 -22.62
N VAL A 526 -33.67 27.71 -23.52
CA VAL A 526 -34.38 27.64 -24.80
C VAL A 526 -35.86 27.33 -24.57
N ARG A 527 -36.16 26.34 -23.73
CA ARG A 527 -37.53 25.93 -23.38
C ARG A 527 -38.36 27.09 -22.81
N THR A 528 -37.73 27.97 -22.02
CA THR A 528 -38.41 29.08 -21.33
C THR A 528 -38.33 30.43 -22.06
N ARG A 529 -37.85 30.45 -23.31
CA ARG A 529 -37.57 31.67 -24.10
C ARG A 529 -36.72 32.68 -23.31
N ALA A 530 -35.51 32.24 -22.95
CA ALA A 530 -34.58 32.96 -22.08
C ALA A 530 -35.23 33.39 -20.75
N TRP A 531 -35.96 32.46 -20.11
CA TRP A 531 -36.56 32.66 -18.79
C TRP A 531 -37.63 33.77 -18.71
N MET A 532 -38.13 34.26 -19.86
CA MET A 532 -39.21 35.26 -19.91
C MET A 532 -40.60 34.67 -19.63
N SER A 533 -40.76 33.35 -19.79
CA SER A 533 -42.03 32.63 -19.57
C SER A 533 -42.26 32.14 -18.13
N LEU A 534 -41.44 32.57 -17.16
CA LEU A 534 -41.55 32.12 -15.76
C LEU A 534 -42.67 32.87 -15.02
N GLY A 535 -43.60 32.13 -14.41
CA GLY A 535 -44.66 32.70 -13.57
C GLY A 535 -44.12 33.48 -12.36
N ASN A 536 -44.87 34.48 -11.90
CA ASN A 536 -44.50 35.35 -10.78
C ASN A 536 -44.55 34.66 -9.40
N PHE A 537 -45.19 33.50 -9.30
CA PHE A 537 -45.31 32.75 -8.06
C PHE A 537 -44.01 31.99 -7.74
N ASP A 538 -43.46 32.26 -6.56
CA ASP A 538 -42.29 31.58 -6.01
C ASP A 538 -42.69 30.80 -4.77
N TYR A 539 -42.73 29.47 -4.85
CA TYR A 539 -43.08 28.63 -3.70
C TYR A 539 -42.01 28.62 -2.60
N LEU A 540 -40.80 29.14 -2.87
CA LEU A 540 -39.74 29.32 -1.88
C LEU A 540 -39.85 30.66 -1.14
N ASP A 541 -40.66 31.60 -1.63
CA ASP A 541 -40.91 32.87 -0.94
C ASP A 541 -42.07 32.69 0.07
N PRO A 542 -41.82 32.75 1.38
CA PRO A 542 -42.87 32.62 2.39
C PRO A 542 -43.94 33.70 2.22
N ARG A 543 -43.62 34.88 1.67
CA ARG A 543 -44.61 35.93 1.39
C ARG A 543 -45.61 35.49 0.32
N ALA A 544 -45.11 34.86 -0.75
CA ALA A 544 -45.95 34.35 -1.83
C ALA A 544 -46.84 33.20 -1.33
N LEU A 545 -46.30 32.32 -0.47
CA LEU A 545 -47.05 31.20 0.12
C LEU A 545 -48.15 31.69 1.09
N ILE A 546 -47.84 32.68 1.95
CA ILE A 546 -48.80 33.27 2.89
C ILE A 546 -49.92 34.00 2.14
N VAL A 547 -49.60 34.75 1.09
CA VAL A 547 -50.60 35.45 0.25
C VAL A 547 -51.48 34.46 -0.52
N ALA A 548 -50.92 33.34 -0.98
CA ALA A 548 -51.69 32.28 -1.64
C ALA A 548 -52.60 31.51 -0.68
N ALA A 549 -52.16 31.29 0.57
CA ALA A 549 -52.94 30.63 1.62
C ALA A 549 -54.05 31.53 2.19
N SER A 550 -53.77 32.82 2.42
CA SER A 550 -54.73 33.76 3.01
C SER A 550 -55.94 34.03 2.11
N ARG A 551 -55.75 33.97 0.78
CA ARG A 551 -56.82 34.18 -0.20
C ARG A 551 -57.64 32.93 -0.52
N GLY A 552 -57.16 31.73 -0.15
CA GLY A 552 -57.87 30.45 -0.31
C GLY A 552 -58.68 30.00 0.92
N GLY A 553 -58.46 30.61 2.08
CA GLY A 553 -58.98 30.16 3.38
C GLY A 553 -60.47 30.38 3.65
N THR A 554 -61.17 31.24 2.90
CA THR A 554 -62.61 31.51 3.12
C THR A 554 -63.48 30.29 2.84
N ARG A 555 -63.12 29.43 1.88
CA ARG A 555 -63.86 28.20 1.57
C ARG A 555 -63.60 27.06 2.56
N VAL A 556 -62.45 27.06 3.24
CA VAL A 556 -62.14 26.07 4.29
C VAL A 556 -62.93 26.40 5.57
N ALA A 557 -63.13 27.68 5.87
CA ALA A 557 -64.01 28.11 6.96
C ALA A 557 -65.48 27.72 6.70
N GLU A 558 -65.99 27.91 5.48
CA GLU A 558 -67.35 27.50 5.10
C GLU A 558 -67.56 25.97 5.10
N ALA A 559 -66.52 25.18 4.75
CA ALA A 559 -66.59 23.72 4.78
C ALA A 559 -66.59 23.13 6.21
N VAL A 560 -66.03 23.86 7.18
CA VAL A 560 -66.05 23.49 8.61
C VAL A 560 -67.39 23.88 9.24
N ASP A 561 -67.96 25.02 8.88
CA ASP A 561 -69.31 25.42 9.34
C ASP A 561 -70.45 24.57 8.72
N GLY A 562 -70.20 23.93 7.58
CA GLY A 562 -71.14 23.01 6.92
C GLY A 562 -71.23 21.60 7.53
N MET A 563 -70.30 21.22 8.42
CA MET A 563 -70.41 19.98 9.20
C MET A 563 -71.26 20.23 10.44
N GLY A 564 -72.57 19.98 10.29
CA GLY A 564 -73.61 20.29 11.25
C GLY A 564 -73.30 19.97 12.72
N ALA A 565 -73.54 20.97 13.55
CA ALA A 565 -73.48 20.95 15.00
C ALA A 565 -74.63 20.14 15.64
N GLU A 566 -74.69 18.82 15.43
CA GLU A 566 -75.59 17.93 16.17
C GLU A 566 -74.93 16.59 16.53
N THR A 567 -73.87 16.62 17.33
CA THR A 567 -73.45 15.46 18.15
C THR A 567 -72.57 15.83 19.36
N LEU A 568 -72.49 17.11 19.73
CA LEU A 568 -71.55 17.59 20.77
C LEU A 568 -72.20 18.01 22.10
N PHE A 569 -73.44 17.59 22.38
CA PHE A 569 -74.04 17.79 23.70
C PHE A 569 -74.31 16.46 24.41
N LYS A 570 -73.24 15.81 24.90
CA LYS A 570 -73.33 15.00 26.14
C LYS A 570 -71.98 14.85 26.85
N LYS A 571 -71.92 15.54 28.01
CA LYS A 571 -71.08 15.31 29.20
C LYS A 571 -69.57 15.71 29.18
N LYS A 572 -69.35 16.86 29.84
CA LYS A 572 -68.46 17.11 31.00
C LYS A 572 -66.96 16.78 30.87
N LYS A 573 -66.13 17.80 30.68
CA LYS A 573 -65.35 18.52 31.73
C LYS A 573 -64.34 19.45 31.06
N ALA A 574 -64.29 20.69 31.54
CA ALA A 574 -63.37 21.73 31.09
C ALA A 574 -61.89 21.33 31.22
N LYS A 575 -61.07 21.72 30.24
CA LYS A 575 -59.70 22.21 30.46
C LYS A 575 -59.23 23.12 29.31
N ARG A 576 -58.40 24.07 29.72
CA ARG A 576 -57.89 25.28 29.05
C ARG A 576 -57.36 25.09 27.62
N MET A 577 -57.70 26.09 26.81
CA MET A 577 -57.03 26.60 25.62
C MET A 577 -55.49 26.54 25.72
N TRP A 578 -54.87 25.73 24.88
CA TRP A 578 -53.46 25.78 24.47
C TRP A 578 -53.39 25.34 23.00
N LEU A 579 -52.83 26.20 22.13
CA LEU A 579 -52.45 25.85 20.76
C LEU A 579 -51.36 24.78 20.81
N PHE A 580 -51.74 23.51 20.71
CA PHE A 580 -50.89 22.46 20.16
C PHE A 580 -51.79 21.54 19.36
N SER A 581 -51.70 21.65 18.04
CA SER A 581 -52.22 20.63 17.13
C SER A 581 -51.48 19.34 17.46
N ASP A 582 -52.22 18.30 17.85
CA ASP A 582 -51.69 16.96 18.03
C ASP A 582 -50.95 16.52 16.76
N ARG A 583 -49.77 15.94 16.96
CA ARG A 583 -49.08 15.10 15.98
C ARG A 583 -49.86 13.79 15.92
N ASP A 584 -50.48 13.50 14.78
CA ASP A 584 -50.69 12.14 14.22
C ASP A 584 -51.96 12.02 13.33
N GLU A 585 -52.68 13.11 13.05
CA GLU A 585 -53.67 13.10 11.95
C GLU A 585 -53.07 13.66 10.66
N GLY A 586 -52.96 12.80 9.65
CA GLY A 586 -52.32 13.09 8.37
C GLY A 586 -53.00 14.24 7.61
N ILE A 587 -52.31 15.38 7.52
CA ILE A 587 -52.66 16.52 6.65
C ILE A 587 -52.32 16.22 5.16
N GLY A 588 -51.67 15.07 4.88
CA GLY A 588 -51.02 14.75 3.60
C GLY A 588 -51.93 14.58 2.36
N ASP A 589 -53.24 14.52 2.53
CA ASP A 589 -54.18 14.21 1.45
C ASP A 589 -54.90 15.43 0.85
N VAL A 590 -54.59 16.66 1.28
CA VAL A 590 -55.24 17.86 0.72
C VAL A 590 -54.63 18.20 -0.66
N PRO A 591 -55.39 18.11 -1.77
CA PRO A 591 -54.90 18.47 -3.09
C PRO A 591 -54.91 20.00 -3.25
N VAL A 592 -53.76 20.58 -3.57
CA VAL A 592 -53.58 22.02 -3.77
C VAL A 592 -53.33 22.31 -5.26
N ARG A 593 -54.18 23.14 -5.86
CA ARG A 593 -53.95 23.67 -7.22
C ARG A 593 -53.38 25.08 -7.12
N LEU A 594 -52.23 25.29 -7.75
CA LEU A 594 -51.61 26.60 -7.90
C LEU A 594 -51.97 27.12 -9.30
N ALA A 595 -52.72 28.21 -9.39
CA ALA A 595 -53.08 28.82 -10.67
C ALA A 595 -52.59 30.28 -10.70
N ALA A 596 -51.86 30.64 -11.75
CA ALA A 596 -51.63 32.03 -12.14
C ALA A 596 -52.52 32.35 -13.34
N ASN A 597 -53.55 33.18 -13.15
CA ASN A 597 -54.31 33.77 -14.26
C ASN A 597 -53.85 35.22 -14.47
N ASP A 598 -53.92 35.70 -15.72
CA ASP A 598 -53.44 36.99 -16.25
C ASP A 598 -54.08 38.27 -15.65
N GLY A 599 -54.65 38.19 -14.45
CA GLY A 599 -55.10 39.34 -13.69
C GLY A 599 -55.04 39.06 -12.20
N ASP A 600 -53.89 39.36 -11.58
CA ASP A 600 -53.62 39.60 -10.14
C ASP A 600 -54.42 38.82 -9.06
N LYS A 601 -54.92 37.62 -9.39
CA LYS A 601 -55.69 36.75 -8.50
C LYS A 601 -54.96 35.42 -8.32
N PHE A 602 -54.43 35.24 -7.11
CA PHE A 602 -53.73 34.04 -6.65
C PHE A 602 -54.57 33.35 -5.56
N GLY A 603 -54.74 32.04 -5.62
CA GLY A 603 -55.42 31.27 -4.59
C GLY A 603 -55.12 29.77 -4.63
N ILE A 604 -55.08 29.16 -3.44
CA ILE A 604 -55.11 27.71 -3.22
C ILE A 604 -56.59 27.31 -3.11
N SER A 605 -57.12 26.52 -4.05
CA SER A 605 -58.50 26.00 -3.96
C SER A 605 -58.50 24.50 -3.68
N PRO A 606 -59.20 24.01 -2.64
CA PRO A 606 -59.53 22.59 -2.55
C PRO A 606 -60.52 22.24 -3.67
N SER A 607 -60.30 21.12 -4.36
CA SER A 607 -61.21 20.64 -5.42
C SER A 607 -62.36 19.83 -4.80
N ALA A 608 -63.60 20.29 -4.96
CA ALA A 608 -64.79 19.50 -4.62
C ALA A 608 -65.04 18.40 -5.67
N LEU A 609 -65.30 17.16 -5.23
CA LEU A 609 -65.78 16.05 -6.06
C LEU A 609 -67.25 16.30 -6.48
N PRO A 610 -67.68 15.93 -7.71
CA PRO A 610 -69.10 16.00 -8.08
C PRO A 610 -69.88 14.82 -7.46
N MET A 611 -70.97 15.11 -6.74
CA MET A 611 -71.97 14.11 -6.31
C MET A 611 -73.08 13.93 -7.37
N PRO A 612 -73.68 12.73 -7.51
CA PRO A 612 -74.76 12.46 -8.45
C PRO A 612 -76.12 13.01 -7.95
N PRO A 613 -77.10 13.24 -8.83
CA PRO A 613 -78.35 13.91 -8.46
C PRO A 613 -79.32 13.01 -7.70
N SER A 614 -80.02 13.63 -6.76
CA SER A 614 -81.03 13.11 -5.83
C SER A 614 -82.34 12.68 -6.49
N LEU A 615 -82.97 11.64 -5.95
CA LEU A 615 -84.42 11.37 -6.11
C LEU A 615 -85.07 11.21 -4.72
N ALA A 616 -86.10 12.01 -4.48
CA ALA A 616 -86.91 12.08 -3.26
C ALA A 616 -88.27 11.33 -3.45
N PRO A 617 -89.07 11.11 -2.39
CA PRO A 617 -89.75 9.83 -2.12
C PRO A 617 -91.29 9.84 -2.27
N ARG A 618 -91.95 8.68 -2.15
CA ARG A 618 -93.34 8.52 -1.63
C ARG A 618 -93.66 7.09 -1.13
N PHE A 619 -94.19 7.02 0.09
CA PHE A 619 -94.82 5.91 0.85
C PHE A 619 -96.15 5.38 0.23
N PRO A 620 -96.94 4.47 0.86
CA PRO A 620 -96.67 3.22 1.63
C PRO A 620 -97.61 2.04 1.25
N ALA A 621 -97.37 0.83 1.79
CA ALA A 621 -98.34 0.00 2.56
C ALA A 621 -98.04 -1.52 2.50
N ASN A 622 -98.09 -2.13 3.69
CA ASN A 622 -98.05 -3.57 4.06
C ASN A 622 -99.24 -4.37 3.44
N PRO A 623 -99.35 -5.73 3.46
CA PRO A 623 -99.03 -6.61 4.61
C PRO A 623 -98.49 -8.05 4.33
N LYS A 624 -97.94 -8.69 5.41
CA LYS A 624 -98.08 -10.11 5.90
C LYS A 624 -97.99 -11.27 4.86
N ALA A 625 -97.40 -12.46 5.05
CA ALA A 625 -96.90 -13.30 6.15
C ALA A 625 -96.20 -14.56 5.49
N PRO A 626 -95.54 -15.47 6.24
CA PRO A 626 -94.67 -16.58 5.75
C PRO A 626 -95.51 -17.89 5.50
N PRO A 627 -95.01 -19.15 5.32
CA PRO A 627 -93.69 -19.76 5.66
C PRO A 627 -93.17 -20.95 4.78
N THR A 628 -92.11 -21.61 5.27
CA THR A 628 -91.80 -23.09 5.18
C THR A 628 -91.38 -23.77 3.87
N GLY A 629 -90.27 -24.53 3.96
CA GLY A 629 -90.27 -25.98 3.68
C GLY A 629 -89.79 -26.49 2.31
N THR A 630 -88.53 -26.94 2.25
CA THR A 630 -88.01 -28.21 1.67
C THR A 630 -88.69 -28.87 0.44
N ILE A 631 -87.90 -29.23 -0.59
CA ILE A 631 -87.62 -30.62 -1.09
C ILE A 631 -86.93 -30.58 -2.47
N HIS A 632 -86.01 -31.54 -2.67
CA HIS A 632 -85.24 -31.92 -3.86
C HIS A 632 -86.06 -32.22 -5.13
N GLN A 633 -85.43 -32.05 -6.32
CA GLN A 633 -85.36 -33.08 -7.38
C GLN A 633 -84.53 -32.62 -8.62
N ASP A 634 -83.34 -33.23 -8.77
CA ASP A 634 -82.89 -34.10 -9.86
C ASP A 634 -83.04 -33.81 -11.38
N VAL A 635 -81.89 -34.03 -12.05
CA VAL A 635 -81.63 -34.71 -13.35
C VAL A 635 -81.62 -33.90 -14.66
N ASN A 636 -80.43 -33.75 -15.27
CA ASN A 636 -80.10 -34.34 -16.58
C ASN A 636 -78.61 -34.16 -16.99
N ASN A 637 -78.01 -35.28 -17.43
CA ASN A 637 -76.70 -35.46 -18.10
C ASN A 637 -76.92 -35.43 -19.65
N PRO A 638 -75.93 -35.50 -20.58
CA PRO A 638 -74.85 -36.50 -20.64
C PRO A 638 -73.45 -36.04 -21.18
N GLN A 639 -72.46 -36.93 -21.03
CA GLN A 639 -71.04 -36.86 -21.48
C GLN A 639 -70.84 -37.15 -23.01
N PRO A 640 -69.59 -37.26 -23.56
CA PRO A 640 -68.75 -38.48 -23.39
C PRO A 640 -67.19 -38.33 -23.36
N SER A 641 -66.54 -39.35 -22.74
CA SER A 641 -65.21 -40.01 -22.93
C SER A 641 -63.90 -39.21 -23.08
N GLY A 642 -62.72 -39.60 -22.58
CA GLY A 642 -62.22 -40.84 -21.94
C GLY A 642 -60.67 -40.86 -21.92
N PHE A 643 -60.08 -41.81 -21.16
CA PHE A 643 -58.66 -42.25 -21.09
C PHE A 643 -57.63 -41.32 -20.38
N ALA A 644 -56.69 -41.75 -19.52
CA ALA A 644 -56.33 -43.04 -18.92
C ALA A 644 -55.44 -42.81 -17.65
N ARG A 645 -55.44 -43.81 -16.75
CA ARG A 645 -54.59 -44.01 -15.54
C ARG A 645 -53.37 -44.92 -15.91
N PRO A 646 -52.36 -45.25 -15.05
CA PRO A 646 -52.51 -45.85 -13.70
C PRO A 646 -51.41 -45.51 -12.63
N SER A 647 -51.71 -45.51 -11.31
CA SER A 647 -51.45 -46.52 -10.25
C SER A 647 -49.95 -46.90 -10.05
N SER A 648 -49.37 -47.11 -8.85
CA SER A 648 -49.83 -47.86 -7.67
C SER A 648 -48.79 -47.84 -6.52
N SER A 649 -49.25 -48.29 -5.33
CA SER A 649 -48.53 -49.06 -4.27
C SER A 649 -48.16 -48.36 -2.95
N SER A 650 -48.32 -49.17 -1.89
CA SER A 650 -48.59 -48.86 -0.48
C SER A 650 -47.50 -49.49 0.45
N PRO A 651 -47.59 -49.40 1.81
CA PRO A 651 -46.49 -49.38 2.81
C PRO A 651 -46.16 -50.79 3.42
N PRO A 652 -45.41 -51.04 4.55
CA PRO A 652 -45.75 -50.65 5.96
C PRO A 652 -44.62 -50.56 7.05
N ALA A 653 -45.02 -50.07 8.24
CA ALA A 653 -44.72 -50.47 9.64
C ALA A 653 -43.29 -50.62 10.23
N SER A 654 -43.01 -49.91 11.36
CA SER A 654 -42.95 -50.48 12.74
C SER A 654 -42.37 -49.50 13.80
N GLN A 655 -43.06 -49.40 14.94
CA GLN A 655 -42.60 -48.82 16.23
C GLN A 655 -41.82 -49.91 17.05
N PRO A 656 -41.36 -49.75 18.34
CA PRO A 656 -41.59 -48.68 19.32
C PRO A 656 -40.47 -48.32 20.36
N SER A 657 -40.78 -47.28 21.15
CA SER A 657 -40.55 -47.14 22.60
C SER A 657 -39.21 -46.58 23.18
N SER A 658 -39.27 -45.39 23.77
CA SER A 658 -39.20 -45.10 25.23
C SER A 658 -39.03 -43.58 25.45
N LYS A 659 -40.08 -42.87 25.88
CA LYS A 659 -40.49 -42.50 27.26
C LYS A 659 -39.55 -41.53 28.03
N ARG A 660 -40.16 -40.36 28.27
CA ARG A 660 -40.06 -39.42 29.41
C ARG A 660 -38.83 -38.53 29.52
N LEU A 661 -38.88 -37.24 29.85
CA LEU A 661 -39.80 -36.29 30.50
C LEU A 661 -38.95 -35.63 31.59
N SER A 662 -38.64 -34.34 31.42
CA SER A 662 -38.66 -33.27 32.43
C SER A 662 -37.56 -32.24 32.16
N SER A 663 -38.01 -31.00 31.97
CA SER A 663 -37.21 -29.78 32.07
C SER A 663 -37.05 -29.42 33.56
N PRO A 664 -36.17 -28.46 33.92
CA PRO A 664 -36.62 -27.07 33.87
C PRO A 664 -35.54 -26.07 33.40
N GLN A 665 -36.03 -25.13 32.60
CA GLN A 665 -35.68 -23.70 32.53
C GLN A 665 -34.32 -23.23 33.11
N THR A 666 -33.52 -22.60 32.25
CA THR A 666 -32.81 -21.38 32.64
C THR A 666 -32.64 -20.45 31.44
N GLN A 667 -33.49 -19.42 31.43
CA GLN A 667 -33.33 -18.07 30.88
C GLN A 667 -32.52 -17.92 29.59
N ASN A 668 -33.27 -17.74 28.50
CA ASN A 668 -32.86 -17.01 27.31
C ASN A 668 -32.32 -15.62 27.71
N GLN A 669 -31.00 -15.44 27.62
CA GLN A 669 -30.41 -14.14 27.34
C GLN A 669 -29.84 -14.19 25.92
N ASN A 670 -30.62 -13.66 24.99
CA ASN A 670 -30.20 -13.39 23.62
C ASN A 670 -29.10 -12.32 23.63
N HIS A 671 -27.84 -12.75 23.67
CA HIS A 671 -26.73 -11.89 23.28
C HIS A 671 -26.39 -12.15 21.82
N ILE A 672 -26.81 -11.22 20.95
CA ILE A 672 -26.29 -11.09 19.60
C ILE A 672 -24.78 -10.85 19.72
N ARG A 673 -24.00 -11.87 19.36
CA ARG A 673 -22.54 -11.85 19.35
C ARG A 673 -22.08 -11.30 18.00
N THR A 674 -21.51 -10.11 17.99
CA THR A 674 -20.95 -9.45 16.82
C THR A 674 -19.42 -9.51 16.87
N ALA A 675 -18.79 -9.96 15.79
CA ALA A 675 -17.34 -9.93 15.63
C ALA A 675 -16.96 -9.20 14.33
N SER A 676 -16.19 -8.12 14.44
CA SER A 676 -15.38 -7.57 13.33
C SER A 676 -14.43 -8.64 12.77
N MET A 677 -13.61 -8.31 11.75
CA MET A 677 -12.38 -9.08 11.46
C MET A 677 -11.74 -9.55 12.77
N LEU A 678 -11.57 -10.86 12.92
CA LEU A 678 -11.32 -11.46 14.22
C LEU A 678 -9.84 -11.38 14.59
N LEU A 679 -9.54 -10.68 15.68
CA LEU A 679 -8.21 -10.67 16.29
C LEU A 679 -8.13 -11.81 17.31
N LEU A 680 -7.40 -12.87 16.95
CA LEU A 680 -7.14 -14.03 17.79
C LEU A 680 -5.79 -13.84 18.51
N GLY A 681 -5.83 -13.56 19.81
CA GLY A 681 -4.62 -13.52 20.63
C GLY A 681 -4.10 -14.93 20.88
N LEU A 682 -2.87 -15.22 20.47
CA LEU A 682 -2.17 -16.44 20.82
C LEU A 682 -1.13 -16.12 21.89
N THR A 683 -1.24 -16.80 23.04
CA THR A 683 -0.33 -16.61 24.16
C THR A 683 0.00 -17.95 24.80
N GLY A 684 1.12 -18.02 25.49
CA GLY A 684 1.60 -19.22 26.18
C GLY A 684 2.92 -18.91 26.87
N SER A 685 3.17 -19.56 28.00
CA SER A 685 4.45 -19.42 28.69
C SER A 685 5.57 -20.11 27.92
N ILE A 686 6.82 -19.87 28.33
CA ILE A 686 7.98 -20.48 27.70
C ILE A 686 7.86 -22.01 27.64
N ALA A 687 8.29 -22.59 26.51
CA ALA A 687 8.29 -24.04 26.27
C ALA A 687 6.91 -24.75 26.33
N THR A 688 5.78 -24.03 26.22
CA THR A 688 4.44 -24.66 26.16
C THR A 688 4.02 -25.12 24.77
N GLY A 689 4.77 -24.79 23.71
CA GLY A 689 4.44 -25.17 22.32
C GLY A 689 3.66 -24.11 21.51
N LYS A 690 3.65 -22.86 21.98
CA LYS A 690 3.04 -21.71 21.29
C LYS A 690 3.47 -21.58 19.82
N SER A 691 4.77 -21.69 19.53
CA SER A 691 5.31 -21.60 18.16
C SER A 691 4.78 -22.72 17.25
N THR A 692 4.57 -23.93 17.79
CA THR A 692 3.97 -25.04 17.06
C THR A 692 2.52 -24.74 16.67
N VAL A 693 1.73 -24.17 17.59
CA VAL A 693 0.35 -23.74 17.32
C VAL A 693 0.32 -22.58 16.32
N SER A 694 1.22 -21.61 16.47
CA SER A 694 1.38 -20.48 15.54
C SER A 694 1.66 -20.97 14.11
N ALA A 695 2.59 -21.93 13.96
CA ALA A 695 2.90 -22.56 12.69
C ALA A 695 1.71 -23.37 12.12
N LEU A 696 0.95 -24.06 12.97
CA LEU A 696 -0.25 -24.81 12.55
C LEU A 696 -1.32 -23.87 11.98
N LEU A 697 -1.58 -22.74 12.64
CA LEU A 697 -2.59 -21.75 12.22
C LEU A 697 -2.18 -21.01 10.92
N SER A 698 -0.88 -20.91 10.64
CA SER A 698 -0.37 -20.31 9.40
C SER A 698 -0.55 -21.18 8.15
N LYS A 699 -0.71 -22.50 8.32
CA LYS A 699 -0.78 -23.48 7.24
C LYS A 699 -2.23 -23.85 6.85
N PRO A 700 -2.46 -24.45 5.67
CA PRO A 700 -3.76 -25.02 5.34
C PRO A 700 -4.20 -26.06 6.39
N PRO A 701 -5.49 -26.09 6.78
CA PRO A 701 -6.64 -25.42 6.16
C PRO A 701 -6.95 -24.00 6.68
N TYR A 702 -6.19 -23.47 7.65
CA TYR A 702 -6.52 -22.22 8.32
C TYR A 702 -5.98 -20.98 7.59
N SER A 703 -4.74 -21.05 7.10
CA SER A 703 -4.06 -20.01 6.32
C SER A 703 -4.19 -18.60 6.92
N LEU A 704 -4.04 -18.47 8.25
CA LEU A 704 -4.22 -17.21 8.95
C LEU A 704 -2.92 -16.38 8.97
N PRO A 705 -3.00 -15.05 8.80
CA PRO A 705 -1.84 -14.18 8.99
C PRO A 705 -1.42 -14.18 10.46
N ILE A 706 -0.13 -14.40 10.71
CA ILE A 706 0.48 -14.35 12.04
C ILE A 706 1.23 -13.03 12.20
N ILE A 707 0.88 -12.25 13.22
CA ILE A 707 1.61 -11.05 13.66
C ILE A 707 2.38 -11.42 14.93
N ASP A 708 3.67 -11.70 14.78
CA ASP A 708 4.57 -12.06 15.88
C ASP A 708 5.20 -10.82 16.52
N ALA A 709 4.87 -10.58 17.79
CA ALA A 709 5.38 -9.43 18.54
C ALA A 709 6.88 -9.52 18.86
N ASP A 710 7.44 -10.73 19.03
CA ASP A 710 8.87 -10.91 19.30
C ASP A 710 9.70 -10.63 18.04
N LEU A 711 9.20 -11.08 16.90
CA LEU A 711 9.81 -10.81 15.60
C LEU A 711 9.73 -9.30 15.29
N LEU A 712 8.59 -8.67 15.55
CA LEU A 712 8.43 -7.22 15.39
C LEU A 712 9.35 -6.43 16.32
N ALA A 713 9.52 -6.84 17.57
CA ALA A 713 10.45 -6.22 18.51
C ALA A 713 11.90 -6.25 18.02
N ARG A 714 12.27 -7.23 17.19
CA ARG A 714 13.59 -7.28 16.53
C ARG A 714 13.65 -6.34 15.33
N LYS A 715 12.62 -6.33 14.48
CA LYS A 715 12.54 -5.52 13.26
C LYS A 715 12.49 -4.02 13.53
N VAL A 716 11.77 -3.57 14.57
CA VAL A 716 11.63 -2.13 14.87
C VAL A 716 12.90 -1.46 15.38
N VAL A 717 13.96 -2.25 15.62
CA VAL A 717 15.28 -1.78 16.05
C VAL A 717 16.38 -2.19 15.06
N GLU A 718 16.02 -2.64 13.87
CA GLU A 718 16.97 -2.88 12.78
C GLU A 718 17.49 -1.55 12.22
N PRO A 719 18.71 -1.52 11.66
CA PRO A 719 19.27 -0.31 11.09
C PRO A 719 18.34 0.31 10.03
N GLY A 720 18.25 1.64 10.01
CA GLY A 720 17.31 2.38 9.14
C GLY A 720 15.91 2.59 9.74
N THR A 721 15.60 2.00 10.90
CA THR A 721 14.32 2.25 11.59
C THR A 721 14.39 3.44 12.57
N PRO A 722 13.25 4.11 12.85
CA PRO A 722 13.20 5.18 13.87
C PRO A 722 13.55 4.69 15.27
N GLY A 723 13.19 3.44 15.60
CA GLY A 723 13.51 2.82 16.89
C GLY A 723 15.03 2.62 17.05
N TYR A 724 15.70 2.15 16.01
CA TYR A 724 17.16 2.06 15.97
C TYR A 724 17.83 3.43 16.19
N ALA A 725 17.42 4.46 15.44
CA ALA A 725 18.00 5.79 15.58
C ALA A 725 17.84 6.39 16.99
N ALA A 726 16.68 6.17 17.62
CA ALA A 726 16.43 6.62 18.99
C ALA A 726 17.28 5.87 20.03
N ILE A 727 17.48 4.56 19.87
CA ILE A 727 18.36 3.75 20.74
C ILE A 727 19.81 4.20 20.60
N VAL A 728 20.30 4.35 19.36
CA VAL A 728 21.68 4.80 19.11
C VAL A 728 21.92 6.19 19.68
N ARG A 729 21.00 7.14 19.47
CA ARG A 729 21.13 8.50 20.01
C ARG A 729 21.25 8.53 21.54
N HIS A 730 20.53 7.65 22.24
CA HIS A 730 20.51 7.65 23.70
C HIS A 730 21.67 6.84 24.31
N PHE A 731 21.95 5.64 23.80
CA PHE A 731 22.85 4.69 24.44
C PHE A 731 24.28 4.71 23.91
N LEU A 732 24.53 5.21 22.69
CA LEU A 732 25.88 5.22 22.09
C LEU A 732 26.90 6.05 22.90
N PRO A 733 26.57 7.22 23.49
CA PRO A 733 27.52 7.99 24.29
C PRO A 733 28.02 7.27 25.54
N THR A 734 27.17 6.40 26.11
CA THR A 734 27.45 5.66 27.36
C THR A 734 27.92 4.23 27.14
N THR A 735 27.75 3.69 25.93
CA THR A 735 28.03 2.29 25.59
C THR A 735 28.75 2.25 24.23
N PRO A 736 30.10 2.35 24.22
CA PRO A 736 30.86 2.43 22.98
C PRO A 736 30.84 1.13 22.15
N ASP A 737 30.58 -0.03 22.78
CA ASP A 737 30.42 -1.35 22.15
C ASP A 737 28.97 -1.64 21.70
N LEU A 738 28.09 -0.63 21.67
CA LEU A 738 26.67 -0.78 21.31
C LEU A 738 26.44 -1.22 19.86
N LEU A 739 27.39 -0.98 18.97
CA LEU A 739 27.30 -1.30 17.54
C LEU A 739 28.34 -2.37 17.20
N LEU A 740 27.92 -3.39 16.43
CA LEU A 740 28.83 -4.43 15.95
C LEU A 740 29.82 -3.86 14.91
N PRO A 741 31.07 -4.36 14.87
CA PRO A 741 32.04 -3.96 13.86
C PRO A 741 31.75 -4.65 12.52
N GLU A 742 31.09 -3.94 11.61
CA GLU A 742 30.94 -4.32 10.20
C GLU A 742 31.23 -3.12 9.29
N PRO A 743 31.73 -3.33 8.06
CA PRO A 743 31.94 -2.26 7.10
C PRO A 743 30.63 -1.97 6.33
N ALA A 744 30.33 -0.68 6.23
CA ALA A 744 29.34 -0.03 5.36
C ALA A 744 27.86 0.07 5.82
N HIS A 745 27.41 1.33 5.78
CA HIS A 745 26.07 1.91 5.77
C HIS A 745 25.10 1.70 6.93
N ALA A 746 25.13 0.61 7.72
CA ALA A 746 24.24 0.50 8.88
C ALA A 746 24.68 -0.58 9.89
N ARG A 747 25.46 -0.20 10.91
CA ARG A 747 25.95 -1.15 11.92
C ARG A 747 24.80 -1.74 12.76
N PRO A 748 24.62 -3.07 12.85
CA PRO A 748 23.59 -3.65 13.68
C PRO A 748 23.86 -3.44 15.19
N LEU A 749 22.79 -3.39 15.99
CA LEU A 749 22.90 -3.26 17.44
C LEU A 749 23.52 -4.54 18.05
N ASN A 750 24.57 -4.35 18.85
CA ASN A 750 25.13 -5.36 19.73
C ASN A 750 24.15 -5.61 20.90
N ARG A 751 23.20 -6.52 20.69
CA ARG A 751 22.15 -6.86 21.67
C ARG A 751 22.72 -7.34 23.02
N PRO A 752 23.80 -8.14 23.07
CA PRO A 752 24.49 -8.44 24.34
C PRO A 752 24.99 -7.19 25.08
N ALA A 753 25.62 -6.24 24.39
CA ALA A 753 26.10 -5.00 25.00
C ALA A 753 24.94 -4.13 25.53
N LEU A 754 23.89 -3.96 24.72
CA LEU A 754 22.68 -3.26 25.16
C LEU A 754 22.02 -3.97 26.35
N GLY A 755 21.99 -5.31 26.35
CA GLY A 755 21.50 -6.14 27.44
C GLY A 755 22.25 -5.89 28.74
N ARG A 756 23.60 -5.88 28.73
CA ARG A 756 24.42 -5.57 29.91
C ARG A 756 24.09 -4.20 30.51
N ARG A 757 23.74 -3.23 29.66
CA ARG A 757 23.39 -1.87 30.07
C ARG A 757 22.00 -1.78 30.72
N VAL A 758 21.02 -2.56 30.27
CA VAL A 758 19.62 -2.46 30.75
C VAL A 758 19.21 -3.54 31.75
N PHE A 759 19.97 -4.63 31.88
CA PHE A 759 19.69 -5.72 32.83
C PHE A 759 20.49 -5.57 34.14
N GLY A 760 19.81 -5.62 35.27
CA GLY A 760 20.35 -5.43 36.63
C GLY A 760 19.36 -4.71 37.57
N THR A 761 19.76 -4.53 38.82
CA THR A 761 18.95 -3.95 39.92
C THR A 761 19.38 -2.55 40.37
N THR A 762 20.52 -2.04 39.90
CA THR A 762 21.00 -0.67 40.18
C THR A 762 20.06 0.37 39.56
N ASP A 763 19.84 1.49 40.26
CA ASP A 763 18.90 2.56 39.86
C ASP A 763 19.11 3.07 38.42
N ASP A 764 20.37 3.21 37.99
CA ASP A 764 20.70 3.63 36.62
C ASP A 764 20.21 2.64 35.56
N ARG A 765 20.34 1.33 35.82
CA ARG A 765 19.88 0.29 34.88
C ARG A 765 18.35 0.18 34.85
N VAL A 766 17.69 0.46 35.97
CA VAL A 766 16.22 0.56 36.02
C VAL A 766 15.73 1.74 35.20
N ARG A 767 16.40 2.90 35.30
CA ARG A 767 16.13 4.09 34.48
C ARG A 767 16.37 3.80 32.99
N ASP A 768 17.50 3.22 32.64
CA ASP A 768 17.87 2.89 31.25
C ASP A 768 16.91 1.87 30.63
N ARG A 769 16.49 0.85 31.39
CA ARG A 769 15.44 -0.09 30.95
C ARG A 769 14.12 0.62 30.67
N LYS A 770 13.74 1.60 31.49
CA LYS A 770 12.51 2.39 31.29
C LYS A 770 12.59 3.23 30.01
N VAL A 771 13.75 3.81 29.69
CA VAL A 771 13.97 4.54 28.44
C VAL A 771 13.91 3.61 27.23
N LEU A 772 14.62 2.47 27.28
CA LEU A 772 14.60 1.50 26.19
C LEU A 772 13.17 0.99 25.92
N ASN A 773 12.45 0.63 26.97
CA ASN A 773 11.04 0.21 26.87
C ASN A 773 10.16 1.34 26.31
N GLY A 774 10.42 2.59 26.68
CA GLY A 774 9.73 3.78 26.16
C GLY A 774 9.93 4.01 24.66
N ILE A 775 11.05 3.55 24.09
CA ILE A 775 11.33 3.61 22.65
C ILE A 775 10.72 2.42 21.92
N VAL A 776 10.94 1.20 22.44
CA VAL A 776 10.58 -0.05 21.75
C VAL A 776 9.07 -0.30 21.78
N HIS A 777 8.38 -0.12 22.91
CA HIS A 777 6.96 -0.45 23.00
C HIS A 777 6.06 0.35 22.04
N PRO A 778 6.21 1.69 21.88
CA PRO A 778 5.44 2.45 20.90
C PRO A 778 5.73 2.02 19.46
N ALA A 779 7.00 1.72 19.14
CA ALA A 779 7.39 1.28 17.81
C ALA A 779 6.77 -0.08 17.45
N VAL A 780 6.82 -1.06 18.36
CA VAL A 780 6.17 -2.37 18.19
C VAL A 780 4.66 -2.22 18.02
N ARG A 781 4.00 -1.40 18.85
CA ARG A 781 2.55 -1.13 18.73
C ARG A 781 2.19 -0.57 17.36
N ARG A 782 2.96 0.40 16.85
CA ARG A 782 2.74 1.00 15.54
C ARG A 782 2.83 -0.03 14.41
N GLU A 783 3.85 -0.89 14.42
CA GLU A 783 3.99 -1.94 13.41
C GLU A 783 2.91 -3.03 13.53
N MET A 784 2.50 -3.40 14.75
CA MET A 784 1.36 -4.30 14.95
C MET A 784 0.08 -3.73 14.34
N TYR A 785 -0.26 -2.47 14.61
CA TYR A 785 -1.44 -1.83 14.00
C TYR A 785 -1.36 -1.77 12.48
N LYS A 786 -0.18 -1.46 11.93
CA LYS A 786 0.04 -1.43 10.48
C LYS A 786 -0.21 -2.80 9.84
N GLN A 787 0.29 -3.89 10.44
CA GLN A 787 0.05 -5.25 9.94
C GLN A 787 -1.42 -5.66 10.08
N MET A 788 -2.09 -5.28 11.17
CA MET A 788 -3.52 -5.52 11.36
C MET A 788 -4.36 -4.85 10.27
N VAL A 789 -4.07 -3.57 9.96
CA VAL A 789 -4.76 -2.83 8.88
C VAL A 789 -4.49 -3.49 7.52
N TRP A 790 -3.26 -3.90 7.25
CA TRP A 790 -2.92 -4.61 6.02
C TRP A 790 -3.68 -5.92 5.85
N ALA A 791 -3.81 -6.70 6.92
CA ALA A 791 -4.58 -7.94 6.90
C ALA A 791 -6.09 -7.69 6.74
N TYR A 792 -6.62 -6.60 7.30
CA TYR A 792 -7.99 -6.14 7.06
C TYR A 792 -8.21 -5.81 5.59
N LEU A 793 -7.31 -5.06 4.96
CA LEU A 793 -7.40 -4.67 3.55
C LEU A 793 -7.37 -5.88 2.60
N ARG A 794 -6.63 -6.94 2.96
CA ARG A 794 -6.61 -8.21 2.21
C ARG A 794 -7.85 -9.08 2.38
N GLY A 795 -8.82 -8.65 3.20
CA GLY A 795 -10.05 -9.40 3.44
C GLY A 795 -9.85 -10.68 4.27
N SER A 796 -8.77 -10.76 5.07
CA SER A 796 -8.57 -11.90 5.97
C SER A 796 -9.67 -11.93 7.03
N TRP A 797 -10.36 -13.06 7.19
CA TRP A 797 -11.47 -13.18 8.15
C TRP A 797 -10.99 -13.16 9.62
N ALA A 798 -9.75 -13.62 9.88
CA ALA A 798 -9.09 -13.56 11.18
C ALA A 798 -7.59 -13.30 11.05
N VAL A 799 -6.97 -12.79 12.12
CA VAL A 799 -5.52 -12.60 12.28
C VAL A 799 -5.09 -13.07 13.64
N VAL A 800 -3.94 -13.75 13.70
CA VAL A 800 -3.36 -14.23 14.95
C VAL A 800 -2.34 -13.21 15.46
N LEU A 801 -2.56 -12.68 16.66
CA LEU A 801 -1.58 -11.88 17.39
C LEU A 801 -0.78 -12.79 18.30
N ASP A 802 0.42 -13.18 17.87
CA ASP A 802 1.31 -14.04 18.65
C ASP A 802 2.14 -13.19 19.63
N VAL A 803 1.71 -13.17 20.90
CA VAL A 803 2.29 -12.31 21.95
C VAL A 803 2.51 -13.16 23.22
N PRO A 804 3.76 -13.51 23.59
CA PRO A 804 4.02 -14.32 24.78
C PRO A 804 3.53 -13.68 26.10
N LEU A 805 3.65 -12.35 26.18
CA LEU A 805 3.26 -11.52 27.32
C LEU A 805 1.95 -10.76 27.05
N LEU A 806 0.97 -11.43 26.43
CA LEU A 806 -0.27 -10.80 25.94
C LEU A 806 -1.07 -10.09 27.04
N PHE A 807 -1.10 -10.66 28.25
CA PHE A 807 -1.84 -10.11 29.39
C PHE A 807 -1.08 -8.97 30.07
N GLU A 808 0.22 -9.15 30.24
CA GLU A 808 1.14 -8.23 30.91
C GLU A 808 1.31 -6.95 30.11
N SER A 809 1.30 -7.05 28.78
CA SER A 809 1.36 -5.92 27.85
C SER A 809 0.01 -5.24 27.60
N GLY A 810 -1.09 -5.83 28.10
CA GLY A 810 -2.45 -5.31 27.94
C GLY A 810 -2.95 -5.35 26.49
N TRP A 811 -2.44 -6.26 25.66
CA TRP A 811 -2.94 -6.47 24.29
C TRP A 811 -4.29 -7.20 24.27
N GLU A 812 -4.62 -7.88 25.38
CA GLU A 812 -5.84 -8.67 25.53
C GLU A 812 -7.16 -7.91 25.26
N ARG A 813 -7.16 -6.57 25.39
CA ARG A 813 -8.33 -5.71 25.14
C ARG A 813 -8.63 -5.51 23.66
N TYR A 814 -7.65 -5.80 22.79
CA TYR A 814 -7.81 -5.73 21.34
C TYR A 814 -8.20 -7.08 20.74
N CYS A 815 -7.92 -8.17 21.45
CA CYS A 815 -8.26 -9.52 21.02
C CYS A 815 -9.73 -9.84 21.32
N GLY A 816 -10.50 -10.15 20.29
CA GLY A 816 -11.87 -10.66 20.45
C GLY A 816 -11.86 -12.07 21.05
N ASN A 817 -10.90 -12.88 20.59
CA ASN A 817 -10.69 -14.26 21.06
C ASN A 817 -9.26 -14.43 21.55
N ILE A 818 -9.04 -15.23 22.60
CA ILE A 818 -7.70 -15.57 23.07
C ILE A 818 -7.56 -17.09 23.21
N LEU A 819 -6.46 -17.61 22.66
CA LEU A 819 -6.00 -18.97 22.80
C LEU A 819 -4.74 -19.00 23.68
N VAL A 820 -4.85 -19.65 24.84
CA VAL A 820 -3.70 -19.94 25.72
C VAL A 820 -3.21 -21.35 25.44
N VAL A 821 -1.92 -21.49 25.12
CA VAL A 821 -1.24 -22.78 25.05
C VAL A 821 -0.49 -22.98 26.37
N GLY A 822 -0.93 -23.96 27.15
CA GLY A 822 -0.41 -24.26 28.48
C GLY A 822 0.09 -25.69 28.62
N VAL A 823 0.95 -25.93 29.60
CA VAL A 823 1.35 -27.28 30.05
C VAL A 823 1.07 -27.32 31.54
N ARG A 824 0.41 -28.38 32.02
CA ARG A 824 -0.03 -28.48 33.42
C ARG A 824 1.11 -28.70 34.39
N ASP A 825 2.11 -29.47 33.95
CA ASP A 825 3.31 -29.75 34.73
C ASP A 825 4.45 -28.76 34.38
N PRO A 826 4.90 -27.93 35.32
CA PRO A 826 6.07 -27.07 35.14
C PRO A 826 7.35 -27.86 34.82
N GLY A 827 7.49 -29.10 35.31
CA GLY A 827 8.64 -29.97 35.05
C GLY A 827 8.84 -30.24 33.56
N VAL A 828 7.74 -30.48 32.83
CA VAL A 828 7.76 -30.65 31.37
C VAL A 828 8.17 -29.38 30.64
N GLN A 829 7.81 -28.19 31.14
CA GLN A 829 8.25 -26.91 30.54
C GLN A 829 9.75 -26.71 30.72
N ILE A 830 10.27 -27.02 31.92
CA ILE A 830 11.70 -26.92 32.23
C ILE A 830 12.49 -27.90 31.36
N GLN A 831 12.03 -29.14 31.25
CA GLN A 831 12.65 -30.16 30.39
C GLN A 831 12.70 -29.71 28.93
N ARG A 832 11.55 -29.33 28.34
CA ARG A 832 11.48 -28.83 26.95
C ARG A 832 12.33 -27.58 26.72
N LEU A 833 12.46 -26.71 27.72
CA LEU A 833 13.31 -25.52 27.63
C LEU A 833 14.79 -25.89 27.60
N ARG A 834 15.23 -26.84 28.41
CA ARG A 834 16.61 -27.34 28.44
C ARG A 834 16.98 -28.14 27.19
N ASP A 835 16.06 -28.96 26.69
CA ASP A 835 16.27 -29.71 25.45
C ASP A 835 16.45 -28.78 24.24
N ARG A 836 15.71 -27.65 24.22
CA ARG A 836 15.84 -26.63 23.17
C ARG A 836 17.10 -25.79 23.34
N ASP A 837 17.39 -25.36 24.56
CA ASP A 837 18.45 -24.44 24.90
C ASP A 837 19.48 -25.14 25.81
N ALA A 838 20.31 -26.01 25.22
CA ALA A 838 21.24 -26.90 25.95
C ALA A 838 22.27 -26.18 26.85
N HIS A 839 22.45 -24.87 26.68
CA HIS A 839 23.35 -24.03 27.48
C HIS A 839 22.73 -23.54 28.81
N LEU A 840 21.44 -23.81 29.07
CA LEU A 840 20.76 -23.36 30.29
C LEU A 840 20.95 -24.34 31.44
N SER A 841 21.37 -23.81 32.61
CA SER A 841 21.29 -24.54 33.87
C SER A 841 19.83 -24.79 34.25
N GLU A 842 19.59 -25.81 35.09
CA GLU A 842 18.23 -26.11 35.56
C GLU A 842 17.64 -24.95 36.38
N GLU A 843 18.47 -24.26 37.16
CA GLU A 843 18.09 -23.09 37.94
C GLU A 843 17.73 -21.92 37.02
N ASP A 844 18.49 -21.67 35.96
CA ASP A 844 18.18 -20.63 34.97
C ASP A 844 16.89 -20.93 34.21
N ALA A 845 16.67 -22.18 33.84
CA ALA A 845 15.43 -22.62 33.19
C ALA A 845 14.21 -22.41 34.11
N ARG A 846 14.33 -22.78 35.40
CA ARG A 846 13.29 -22.53 36.42
C ARG A 846 13.01 -21.04 36.60
N ASN A 847 14.05 -20.22 36.73
CA ASN A 847 13.92 -18.77 36.88
C ASN A 847 13.23 -18.13 35.66
N ARG A 848 13.53 -18.59 34.45
CA ARG A 848 12.87 -18.11 33.22
C ARG A 848 11.39 -18.48 33.17
N VAL A 849 11.02 -19.70 33.57
CA VAL A 849 9.61 -20.14 33.64
C VAL A 849 8.85 -19.28 34.66
N LEU A 850 9.41 -19.06 35.85
CA LEU A 850 8.80 -18.25 36.91
C LEU A 850 8.62 -16.78 36.51
N SER A 851 9.51 -16.24 35.68
CA SER A 851 9.47 -14.82 35.28
C SER A 851 8.30 -14.42 34.36
N GLN A 852 7.63 -15.38 33.71
CA GLN A 852 6.59 -15.11 32.71
C GLN A 852 5.14 -15.25 33.22
N GLY A 853 4.95 -15.39 34.54
CA GLY A 853 3.64 -15.58 35.17
C GLY A 853 3.12 -17.02 35.05
N ASP A 854 2.28 -17.43 35.99
CA ASP A 854 1.75 -18.79 36.05
C ASP A 854 0.80 -19.09 34.88
N VAL A 855 0.99 -20.25 34.24
CA VAL A 855 0.11 -20.74 33.16
C VAL A 855 -1.31 -20.93 33.66
N ALA A 856 -1.48 -21.38 34.92
CA ALA A 856 -2.81 -21.56 35.51
C ALA A 856 -3.55 -20.23 35.65
N GLU A 857 -2.85 -19.15 36.00
CA GLU A 857 -3.42 -17.81 36.08
C GLU A 857 -3.86 -17.31 34.69
N LYS A 858 -3.03 -17.50 33.66
CA LYS A 858 -3.38 -17.15 32.27
C LYS A 858 -4.59 -17.94 31.78
N ALA A 859 -4.66 -19.23 32.09
CA ALA A 859 -5.81 -20.08 31.78
C ALA A 859 -7.09 -19.58 32.47
N ALA A 860 -7.04 -19.30 33.77
CA ALA A 860 -8.18 -18.79 34.53
C ALA A 860 -8.68 -17.43 33.98
N ARG A 861 -7.76 -16.52 33.65
CA ARG A 861 -8.07 -15.21 33.06
C ARG A 861 -8.78 -15.33 31.72
N VAL A 862 -8.39 -16.28 30.87
CA VAL A 862 -9.04 -16.52 29.57
C VAL A 862 -10.41 -17.16 29.70
N MET A 863 -10.57 -18.14 30.58
CA MET A 863 -11.85 -18.82 30.77
C MET A 863 -12.97 -17.86 31.21
N ARG A 864 -12.59 -16.78 31.90
CA ARG A 864 -13.51 -15.73 32.34
C ARG A 864 -14.18 -14.94 31.21
N ARG A 865 -13.59 -14.94 30.00
CA ARG A 865 -14.16 -14.29 28.81
C ARG A 865 -15.42 -15.00 28.30
N GLY A 866 -15.67 -16.22 28.77
CA GLY A 866 -16.84 -17.03 28.41
C GLY A 866 -16.61 -17.92 27.19
N LYS A 867 -17.51 -18.90 27.02
CA LYS A 867 -17.44 -19.90 25.93
C LYS A 867 -17.40 -19.22 24.56
N GLY A 868 -16.35 -19.52 23.79
CA GLY A 868 -16.13 -19.02 22.43
C GLY A 868 -15.36 -17.70 22.32
N ALA A 869 -14.98 -17.04 23.43
CA ALA A 869 -14.10 -15.86 23.44
C ALA A 869 -12.75 -16.13 24.12
N GLY A 870 -12.64 -17.22 24.89
CA GLY A 870 -11.41 -17.69 25.49
C GLY A 870 -11.31 -19.20 25.44
N ALA A 871 -10.15 -19.72 25.04
CA ALA A 871 -9.85 -21.15 24.99
C ALA A 871 -8.46 -21.45 25.55
N VAL A 872 -8.32 -22.61 26.19
CA VAL A 872 -7.06 -23.11 26.72
C VAL A 872 -6.80 -24.47 26.10
N VAL A 873 -5.63 -24.62 25.48
CA VAL A 873 -5.15 -25.89 24.93
C VAL A 873 -3.99 -26.38 25.78
N TRP A 874 -4.16 -27.57 26.37
CA TRP A 874 -3.18 -28.20 27.25
C TRP A 874 -2.26 -29.13 26.46
N ASN A 875 -1.00 -28.73 26.28
CA ASN A 875 0.00 -29.45 25.50
C ASN A 875 0.81 -30.45 26.35
N ASP A 876 0.10 -31.31 27.07
CA ASP A 876 0.68 -32.34 27.94
C ASP A 876 1.00 -33.65 27.19
N LYS A 877 0.44 -33.81 25.98
CA LYS A 877 0.53 -35.05 25.17
C LYS A 877 1.42 -34.87 23.93
N GLY A 878 1.24 -35.74 22.93
CA GLY A 878 1.91 -35.68 21.64
C GLY A 878 1.35 -34.63 20.68
N ARG A 879 2.06 -34.43 19.57
CA ARG A 879 1.73 -33.41 18.56
C ARG A 879 0.36 -33.62 17.90
N GLU A 880 -0.03 -34.86 17.62
CA GLU A 880 -1.33 -35.15 16.99
C GLU A 880 -2.50 -34.74 17.87
N ASP A 881 -2.40 -34.94 19.19
CA ASP A 881 -3.44 -34.51 20.13
C ASP A 881 -3.52 -32.98 20.21
N LEU A 882 -2.38 -32.29 20.17
CA LEU A 882 -2.34 -30.83 20.08
C LEU A 882 -3.03 -30.32 18.82
N GLU A 883 -2.81 -30.96 17.67
CA GLU A 883 -3.44 -30.59 16.40
C GLU A 883 -4.97 -30.80 16.44
N ARG A 884 -5.45 -31.89 17.04
CA ARG A 884 -6.89 -32.14 17.28
C ARG A 884 -7.51 -31.10 18.21
N ASP A 885 -6.81 -30.74 19.29
CA ASP A 885 -7.30 -29.77 20.26
C ASP A 885 -7.38 -28.36 19.68
N VAL A 886 -6.38 -27.95 18.90
CA VAL A 886 -6.42 -26.68 18.16
C VAL A 886 -7.53 -26.70 17.12
N ALA A 887 -7.74 -27.81 16.40
CA ALA A 887 -8.82 -27.92 15.42
C ALA A 887 -10.20 -27.74 16.04
N ARG A 888 -10.45 -28.39 17.18
CA ARG A 888 -11.68 -28.23 17.96
C ARG A 888 -11.92 -26.78 18.39
N VAL A 889 -10.89 -26.11 18.92
CA VAL A 889 -10.99 -24.69 19.30
C VAL A 889 -11.28 -23.81 18.09
N MET A 890 -10.57 -24.02 16.97
CA MET A 890 -10.76 -23.22 15.76
C MET A 890 -12.15 -23.43 15.13
N GLU A 891 -12.73 -24.62 15.26
CA GLU A 891 -14.12 -24.86 14.84
C GLU A 891 -15.12 -24.04 15.68
N GLU A 892 -14.94 -23.99 17.00
CA GLU A 892 -15.78 -23.15 17.88
C GLU A 892 -15.63 -21.66 17.54
N VAL A 893 -14.40 -21.21 17.29
CA VAL A 893 -14.11 -19.83 16.87
C VAL A 893 -14.80 -19.50 15.54
N ARG A 894 -14.75 -20.41 14.58
CA ARG A 894 -15.37 -20.25 13.25
C ARG A 894 -16.89 -20.24 13.31
N ARG A 895 -17.51 -21.09 14.16
CA ARG A 895 -18.96 -21.06 14.40
C ARG A 895 -19.43 -19.72 14.98
N GLY A 896 -18.58 -19.06 15.78
CA GLY A 896 -18.85 -17.73 16.33
C GLY A 896 -18.72 -16.57 15.34
N SER A 897 -18.10 -16.79 14.17
CA SER A 897 -17.79 -15.74 13.17
C SER A 897 -18.20 -16.19 11.76
N PRO A 898 -19.49 -16.00 11.37
CA PRO A 898 -19.97 -16.37 10.04
C PRO A 898 -19.26 -15.58 8.92
N ALA A 899 -18.98 -16.25 7.80
CA ALA A 899 -18.28 -15.64 6.67
C ALA A 899 -18.99 -14.38 6.10
N TRP A 900 -20.33 -14.39 6.07
CA TRP A 900 -21.13 -13.25 5.61
C TRP A 900 -20.99 -12.01 6.49
N TRP A 901 -20.71 -12.21 7.78
CA TRP A 901 -20.55 -11.10 8.73
C TRP A 901 -19.17 -10.45 8.58
N SER A 902 -18.12 -11.27 8.39
CA SER A 902 -16.79 -10.75 8.08
C SER A 902 -16.74 -9.98 6.76
N THR A 903 -17.47 -10.42 5.73
CA THR A 903 -17.54 -9.70 4.44
C THR A 903 -18.34 -8.40 4.57
N LEU A 904 -19.44 -8.38 5.32
CA LEU A 904 -20.20 -7.15 5.60
C LEU A 904 -19.33 -6.08 6.26
N LEU A 905 -18.51 -6.48 7.24
CA LEU A 905 -17.63 -5.55 7.95
C LEU A 905 -16.48 -5.06 7.07
N TRP A 906 -15.97 -5.91 6.18
CA TRP A 906 -14.97 -5.51 5.19
C TRP A 906 -15.52 -4.48 4.19
N VAL A 907 -16.75 -4.66 3.70
CA VAL A 907 -17.43 -3.75 2.76
C VAL A 907 -17.87 -2.43 3.41
N CYS A 908 -18.14 -2.42 4.73
CA CYS A 908 -18.58 -1.25 5.48
C CYS A 908 -17.57 -0.82 6.58
N PRO A 909 -16.47 -0.12 6.24
CA PRO A 909 -15.46 0.31 7.22
C PRO A 909 -15.96 1.10 8.44
N PRO A 910 -16.96 2.00 8.33
CA PRO A 910 -17.51 2.70 9.50
C PRO A 910 -18.17 1.74 10.51
N LEU A 911 -18.86 0.71 10.00
CA LEU A 911 -19.48 -0.32 10.83
C LEU A 911 -18.41 -1.18 11.51
N ALA A 912 -17.33 -1.54 10.79
CA ALA A 912 -16.20 -2.25 11.36
C ALA A 912 -15.52 -1.47 12.49
N ALA A 913 -15.34 -0.15 12.32
CA ALA A 913 -14.79 0.71 13.37
C ALA A 913 -15.71 0.77 14.60
N ALA A 914 -17.02 0.94 14.41
CA ALA A 914 -17.99 0.95 15.51
C ALA A 914 -18.01 -0.38 16.29
N VAL A 915 -18.04 -1.51 15.57
CA VAL A 915 -17.99 -2.86 16.18
C VAL A 915 -16.66 -3.07 16.91
N GLY A 916 -15.54 -2.61 16.34
CA GLY A 916 -14.22 -2.65 16.98
C GLY A 916 -14.17 -1.88 18.30
N VAL A 917 -14.74 -0.67 18.35
CA VAL A 917 -14.83 0.13 19.58
C VAL A 917 -15.68 -0.56 20.65
N VAL A 918 -16.82 -1.13 20.26
CA VAL A 918 -17.69 -1.89 21.18
C VAL A 918 -16.98 -3.12 21.72
N SER A 919 -16.29 -3.87 20.86
CA SER A 919 -15.49 -5.05 21.25
C SER A 919 -14.40 -4.67 22.24
N TRP A 920 -13.62 -3.62 21.93
CA TRP A 920 -12.57 -3.11 22.80
C TRP A 920 -13.10 -2.68 24.18
N TRP A 921 -14.24 -1.97 24.21
CA TRP A 921 -14.85 -1.53 25.46
C TRP A 921 -15.29 -2.72 26.33
N ARG A 922 -15.91 -3.73 25.72
CA ARG A 922 -16.29 -4.97 26.42
C ARG A 922 -15.06 -5.69 26.98
N MET A 923 -14.00 -5.88 26.19
CA MET A 923 -12.80 -6.58 26.64
C MET A 923 -12.05 -5.80 27.72
N ARG A 924 -12.01 -4.47 27.62
CA ARG A 924 -11.46 -3.61 28.67
C ARG A 924 -12.22 -3.73 29.98
N LYS A 925 -13.56 -3.86 29.95
CA LYS A 925 -14.37 -4.08 31.15
C LYS A 925 -14.02 -5.41 31.84
N VAL A 926 -13.87 -6.48 31.07
CA VAL A 926 -13.47 -7.81 31.61
C VAL A 926 -12.07 -7.74 32.23
N GLN A 927 -11.13 -7.05 31.58
CA GLN A 927 -9.78 -6.84 32.12
C GLN A 927 -9.82 -6.09 33.46
N LEU A 928 -10.56 -4.97 33.55
CA LEU A 928 -10.63 -4.17 34.78
C LEU A 928 -11.22 -4.97 35.95
N GLN A 929 -12.25 -5.78 35.69
CA GLN A 929 -12.84 -6.66 36.71
C GLN A 929 -11.83 -7.66 37.26
N TRP A 930 -10.99 -8.26 36.40
CA TRP A 930 -9.92 -9.16 36.83
C TRP A 930 -8.90 -8.45 37.72
N GLU A 931 -8.46 -7.24 37.32
CA GLU A 931 -7.50 -6.45 38.07
C GLU A 931 -8.04 -6.03 39.45
N GLU A 932 -9.32 -5.65 39.54
CA GLU A 932 -9.97 -5.33 40.81
C GLU A 932 -10.04 -6.53 41.75
N GLU A 933 -10.37 -7.71 41.24
CA GLU A 933 -10.41 -8.92 42.07
C GLU A 933 -9.04 -9.35 42.54
N LYS A 934 -8.01 -9.31 41.68
CA LYS A 934 -6.64 -9.58 42.10
C LYS A 934 -6.16 -8.58 43.16
N LYS A 935 -6.57 -7.31 43.06
CA LYS A 935 -6.32 -6.32 44.12
C LYS A 935 -7.04 -6.68 45.42
N ARG A 936 -8.29 -7.16 45.35
CA ARG A 936 -9.05 -7.62 46.53
C ARG A 936 -8.46 -8.88 47.16
N GLU A 937 -8.00 -9.84 46.36
CA GLU A 937 -7.29 -11.05 46.82
C GLU A 937 -5.98 -10.66 47.51
N LYS A 938 -5.18 -9.78 46.90
CA LYS A 938 -3.94 -9.26 47.48
C LYS A 938 -4.15 -8.38 48.72
N ALA A 939 -5.32 -7.77 48.88
CA ALA A 939 -5.67 -7.01 50.07
C ALA A 939 -6.24 -7.89 51.20
N LYS A 940 -6.61 -9.14 50.89
CA LYS A 940 -7.05 -10.16 51.87
C LYS A 940 -5.90 -11.03 52.39
N LEU A 941 -4.83 -11.15 51.60
CA LEU A 941 -3.53 -11.73 51.97
C LEU A 941 -2.68 -10.69 52.67
#